data_AF-A0AA39FJW1-F1
#
_entry.id   AF-A0AA39FJW1-F1
#
_cell.length_a   1.000
_cell.length_b   1.000
_cell.length_c   1.000
_cell.angle_alpha   90.00
_cell.angle_beta   90.00
_cell.angle_gamma   90.00
#
_symmetry.space_group_name_H-M   'P 1'
#
loop_
_entity.id
_entity.type
_entity.pdbx_description
1 polymer ?
#
loop_
_entity_poly.entity_id
_entity_poly.type
_entity_poly.pdbx_seq_one_letter_code
_entity_poly.pdbx_strand_id
1 'polypeptide(L)'
;MRFIIVLAALVAAVAAIPTPLKQHAADQDLLKKQQDIIYLFEHITGRIPNEQFYNLGVNYDIEQYYGDYSEPHIVQYYFNLVKLGNVQPQGTAFSLSVSQLRKEVALLTRIFLSAKDYGVFIKTAAWARVHVNEYQFVLAFVSAILQHPETVGVIPPALYEIFPQHYFDARIIKEAQDYKIYSFENQYSEQSHVIPVNYTDYLPLGEHQLSYFTQDIGLALYYAYASLAGYMIPEHSGVNIESQKYHIGRGSHYFYLHQQLLAHYNLQRLSSGLGPIGDIDYEHVKTPYHPHLQHINGLQFAGRSHDIYLTPYYLDLVKNVHALERRIMNAIDAGYVITPQQTFLSLYQPQGLSILGELIEGTGRSVNPRYYGSLQAVARQLLGNAPELSSIYDYTPSALDVLETSVRDPVFYKLYKRVVKLFERYQHSLPAYQYDDLVVPGVVIEKIAFPNLVTYIDESMVDLHHGIVSPSEKAEHVVERVQGLVKRLNHKPYEYQIIVNSDKVISNAVVRVYLAPKYDYDGKLVDISLHRNYFVELDQFVYELVEGKNVIVRDSHHAPHFSQDYPSVHHIKTYLDSAIRSQNPYYITEPQQIFGFPARLSIPKGRYGGLPLQLLVVISSPESTNIPYGPVIPAEYQTYQKPHFQVVSGEHYKQIVQGQAPIGHQTYVEVLPYEYAHGVYGQDVYGQSGYGHFPAHHQQQHYGPYHHQSGYIHHGPVGSVVGGSAGGAGSVPYGMHQGGIYQGEGVQHGVYQGEGAQHGVYQGEGAHHGSVYGQGHIYPYGGVSVEGGHHGAHHEGMGQEGYNVYKHNAEYLKKYYHGKHISEIIGGYVSLDGKPLGYPLDRPLGVSALYVPNIKVADVIVYHQDSFVGTA
;
A
#
# COMPACT_ATOMS: atom_id res chain seq x y z
N MET A 1 -9.81 -24.90 52.37
CA MET A 1 -10.67 -24.18 51.40
C MET A 1 -10.10 -22.81 51.01
N ARG A 2 -10.15 -21.74 51.82
CA ARG A 2 -9.74 -20.37 51.39
C ARG A 2 -8.38 -20.29 50.66
N PHE A 3 -7.33 -20.94 51.17
CA PHE A 3 -6.02 -20.99 50.48
C PHE A 3 -6.03 -21.70 49.11
N ILE A 4 -6.91 -22.69 48.89
CA ILE A 4 -7.01 -23.40 47.60
C ILE A 4 -7.62 -22.48 46.53
N ILE A 5 -8.58 -21.63 46.92
CA ILE A 5 -9.20 -20.64 46.03
C ILE A 5 -8.18 -19.56 45.64
N VAL A 6 -7.37 -19.08 46.58
CA VAL A 6 -6.27 -18.13 46.29
C VAL A 6 -5.22 -18.74 45.35
N LEU A 7 -4.84 -20.00 45.57
CA LEU A 7 -3.88 -20.68 44.69
C LEU A 7 -4.45 -20.90 43.28
N ALA A 8 -5.73 -21.28 43.17
CA ALA A 8 -6.41 -21.43 41.89
C ALA A 8 -6.56 -20.09 41.13
N ALA A 9 -6.84 -18.99 41.84
CA ALA A 9 -6.91 -17.66 41.26
C ALA A 9 -5.55 -17.18 40.72
N LEU A 10 -4.46 -17.41 41.46
CA LEU A 10 -3.10 -17.10 41.00
C LEU A 10 -2.70 -17.96 39.78
N VAL A 11 -3.02 -19.25 39.78
CA VAL A 11 -2.76 -20.13 38.61
C VAL A 11 -3.60 -19.71 37.40
N ALA A 12 -4.85 -19.28 37.58
CA ALA A 12 -5.68 -18.76 36.50
C ALA A 12 -5.17 -17.41 35.95
N ALA A 13 -4.71 -16.50 36.82
CA ALA A 13 -4.14 -15.21 36.40
C ALA A 13 -2.85 -15.39 35.59
N VAL A 14 -1.98 -16.33 35.98
CA VAL A 14 -0.76 -16.68 35.21
C VAL A 14 -1.11 -17.39 33.89
N ALA A 15 -2.20 -18.16 33.84
CA ALA A 15 -2.66 -18.83 32.62
C ALA A 15 -3.40 -17.90 31.62
N ALA A 16 -3.81 -16.70 32.04
CA ALA A 16 -4.45 -15.69 31.19
C ALA A 16 -3.45 -14.72 30.53
N ILE A 17 -2.16 -14.83 30.84
CA ILE A 17 -1.11 -14.15 30.08
C ILE A 17 -1.05 -14.81 28.69
N PRO A 18 -1.13 -14.06 27.58
CA PRO A 18 -0.92 -14.64 26.25
C PRO A 18 0.55 -15.07 26.11
N THR A 19 0.85 -16.33 26.41
CA THR A 19 2.17 -16.89 26.10
C THR A 19 2.38 -16.80 24.59
N PRO A 20 3.41 -16.08 24.12
CA PRO A 20 3.65 -15.95 22.68
C PRO A 20 3.85 -17.33 22.07
N LEU A 21 3.36 -17.54 20.84
CA LEU A 21 3.67 -18.76 20.09
C LEU A 21 5.18 -18.95 20.07
N LYS A 22 5.66 -20.08 20.63
CA LYS A 22 7.07 -20.40 20.90
C LYS A 22 8.04 -19.71 19.93
N GLN A 23 8.43 -18.49 20.28
CA GLN A 23 9.28 -17.68 19.42
C GLN A 23 10.64 -18.35 19.37
N HIS A 24 11.16 -18.57 18.17
CA HIS A 24 12.49 -19.15 18.04
C HIS A 24 13.50 -18.09 18.50
N ALA A 25 14.25 -18.39 19.55
CA ALA A 25 15.37 -17.55 19.93
C ALA A 25 16.45 -17.70 18.84
N ALA A 26 17.04 -16.58 18.41
CA ALA A 26 18.17 -16.60 17.50
C ALA A 26 19.37 -17.29 18.17
N ASP A 27 20.11 -18.08 17.38
CA ASP A 27 21.38 -18.63 17.81
C ASP A 27 22.52 -17.61 17.59
N GLN A 28 23.73 -17.99 17.99
CA GLN A 28 24.91 -17.11 17.89
C GLN A 28 25.34 -16.86 16.43
N ASP A 29 24.96 -17.73 15.48
CA ASP A 29 25.22 -17.50 14.05
C ASP A 29 24.27 -16.42 13.52
N LEU A 30 22.97 -16.53 13.77
CA LEU A 30 22.00 -15.52 13.34
C LEU A 30 22.21 -14.16 14.02
N LEU A 31 22.55 -14.13 15.31
CA LEU A 31 22.92 -12.90 16.02
C LEU A 31 24.11 -12.20 15.33
N LYS A 32 25.14 -12.96 14.97
CA LYS A 32 26.30 -12.44 14.26
C LYS A 32 25.93 -11.98 12.84
N LYS A 33 25.19 -12.78 12.07
CA LYS A 33 24.74 -12.45 10.71
C LYS A 33 23.94 -11.14 10.67
N GLN A 34 23.08 -10.93 11.67
CA GLN A 34 22.32 -9.69 11.86
C GLN A 34 23.22 -8.49 12.21
N GLN A 35 24.27 -8.69 13.00
CA GLN A 35 25.26 -7.66 13.36
C GLN A 35 26.17 -7.29 12.17
N ASP A 36 26.72 -8.28 11.47
CA ASP A 36 27.54 -8.15 10.26
C ASP A 36 26.79 -7.36 9.16
N ILE A 37 25.49 -7.61 9.00
CA ILE A 37 24.62 -6.89 8.06
C ILE A 37 24.35 -5.44 8.49
N ILE A 38 24.21 -5.15 9.79
CA ILE A 38 24.08 -3.77 10.27
C ILE A 38 25.34 -2.96 9.96
N TYR A 39 26.54 -3.50 10.21
CA TYR A 39 27.80 -2.81 9.90
C TYR A 39 27.96 -2.46 8.40
N LEU A 40 27.36 -3.23 7.49
CA LEU A 40 27.39 -2.94 6.05
C LEU A 40 26.40 -1.86 5.60
N PHE A 41 25.38 -1.53 6.41
CA PHE A 41 24.45 -0.41 6.14
C PHE A 41 24.84 0.90 6.84
N GLU A 42 25.76 0.87 7.80
CA GLU A 42 26.23 2.07 8.51
C GLU A 42 26.89 3.11 7.57
N HIS A 43 26.51 4.38 7.76
CA HIS A 43 27.05 5.56 7.05
C HIS A 43 27.10 5.36 5.53
N ILE A 44 25.95 5.00 4.94
CA ILE A 44 25.86 4.46 3.58
C ILE A 44 26.46 5.37 2.49
N THR A 45 26.40 6.69 2.68
CA THR A 45 26.95 7.74 1.79
C THR A 45 28.46 7.98 1.96
N GLY A 46 29.13 7.20 2.82
CA GLY A 46 30.56 7.31 3.09
C GLY A 46 31.24 5.94 3.22
N ARG A 47 32.45 5.97 3.79
CA ARG A 47 33.24 4.78 4.10
C ARG A 47 32.50 3.88 5.11
N ILE A 48 32.63 2.56 4.99
CA ILE A 48 32.19 1.61 6.02
C ILE A 48 32.94 1.92 7.33
N PRO A 49 32.26 2.27 8.45
CA PRO A 49 32.95 2.61 9.70
C PRO A 49 33.64 1.41 10.36
N ASN A 50 33.09 0.22 10.15
CA ASN A 50 33.69 -1.03 10.61
C ASN A 50 34.93 -1.36 9.78
N GLU A 51 36.11 -1.16 10.37
CA GLU A 51 37.42 -1.43 9.75
C GLU A 51 37.57 -2.87 9.22
N GLN A 52 36.98 -3.88 9.86
CA GLN A 52 37.03 -5.26 9.34
C GLN A 52 36.30 -5.36 7.99
N PHE A 53 35.10 -4.80 7.89
CA PHE A 53 34.33 -4.84 6.65
C PHE A 53 34.87 -3.90 5.56
N TYR A 54 35.44 -2.74 5.94
CA TYR A 54 36.16 -1.90 4.99
C TYR A 54 37.36 -2.64 4.37
N ASN A 55 38.23 -3.21 5.21
CA ASN A 55 39.40 -3.93 4.73
C ASN A 55 39.01 -5.22 3.99
N LEU A 56 37.89 -5.87 4.33
CA LEU A 56 37.35 -6.99 3.57
C LEU A 56 36.91 -6.56 2.16
N GLY A 57 36.17 -5.46 2.04
CA GLY A 57 35.66 -4.97 0.76
C GLY A 57 36.77 -4.52 -0.20
N VAL A 58 37.78 -3.80 0.31
CA VAL A 58 38.93 -3.31 -0.47
C VAL A 58 39.86 -4.44 -0.93
N ASN A 59 40.05 -5.49 -0.14
CA ASN A 59 41.05 -6.54 -0.41
C ASN A 59 40.46 -7.85 -0.97
N TYR A 60 39.14 -7.93 -1.22
CA TYR A 60 38.51 -9.13 -1.78
C TYR A 60 38.72 -9.23 -3.30
N ASP A 61 39.76 -9.97 -3.71
CA ASP A 61 40.01 -10.32 -5.10
C ASP A 61 39.00 -11.37 -5.61
N ILE A 62 37.82 -10.89 -5.98
CA ILE A 62 36.72 -11.69 -6.53
C ILE A 62 37.08 -12.44 -7.82
N GLU A 63 38.15 -12.07 -8.55
CA GLU A 63 38.60 -12.83 -9.73
C GLU A 63 39.11 -14.23 -9.37
N GLN A 64 39.71 -14.38 -8.20
CA GLN A 64 40.20 -15.68 -7.71
C GLN A 64 39.06 -16.58 -7.22
N TYR A 65 37.92 -16.00 -6.82
CA TYR A 65 36.81 -16.70 -6.17
C TYR A 65 35.57 -16.88 -7.06
N TYR A 66 35.66 -16.69 -8.39
CA TYR A 66 34.54 -17.01 -9.30
C TYR A 66 34.02 -18.44 -9.10
N GLY A 67 34.90 -19.39 -8.73
CA GLY A 67 34.54 -20.78 -8.43
C GLY A 67 33.58 -20.96 -7.24
N ASP A 68 33.42 -19.95 -6.38
CA ASP A 68 32.62 -20.02 -5.15
C ASP A 68 31.17 -19.54 -5.33
N TYR A 69 30.77 -19.26 -6.57
CA TYR A 69 29.41 -18.92 -6.96
C TYR A 69 28.77 -20.05 -7.80
N SER A 70 27.44 -20.15 -7.80
CA SER A 70 26.69 -21.04 -8.68
C SER A 70 26.64 -20.53 -10.13
N GLU A 71 26.78 -19.21 -10.33
CA GLU A 71 26.69 -18.55 -11.65
C GLU A 71 27.94 -17.70 -11.98
N PRO A 72 29.15 -18.29 -12.03
CA PRO A 72 30.43 -17.58 -12.17
C PRO A 72 30.49 -16.60 -13.34
N HIS A 73 29.82 -16.92 -14.45
CA HIS A 73 29.79 -16.11 -15.66
C HIS A 73 29.11 -14.74 -15.46
N ILE A 74 28.16 -14.62 -14.52
CA ILE A 74 27.47 -13.36 -14.21
C ILE A 74 28.36 -12.49 -13.32
N VAL A 75 29.02 -13.10 -12.34
CA VAL A 75 30.03 -12.45 -11.49
C VAL A 75 31.13 -11.88 -12.35
N GLN A 76 31.71 -12.68 -13.25
CA GLN A 76 32.74 -12.26 -14.20
C GLN A 76 32.25 -11.13 -15.11
N TYR A 77 31.02 -11.21 -15.64
CA TYR A 77 30.46 -10.16 -16.50
C TYR A 77 30.30 -8.83 -15.77
N TYR A 78 29.61 -8.82 -14.63
CA TYR A 78 29.33 -7.58 -13.88
C TYR A 78 30.60 -6.99 -13.25
N PHE A 79 31.49 -7.83 -12.71
CA PHE A 79 32.78 -7.37 -12.21
C PHE A 79 33.60 -6.65 -13.30
N ASN A 80 33.61 -7.16 -14.53
CA ASN A 80 34.26 -6.47 -15.64
C ASN A 80 33.57 -5.15 -16.02
N LEU A 81 32.24 -5.02 -15.86
CA LEU A 81 31.58 -3.71 -16.01
C LEU A 81 32.05 -2.72 -14.94
N VAL A 82 32.08 -3.12 -13.66
CA VAL A 82 32.55 -2.28 -12.54
C VAL A 82 34.02 -1.88 -12.75
N LYS A 83 34.89 -2.83 -13.08
CA LYS A 83 36.33 -2.63 -13.35
C LYS A 83 36.61 -1.70 -14.54
N LEU A 84 35.67 -1.57 -15.48
CA LEU A 84 35.74 -0.67 -16.63
C LEU A 84 34.99 0.66 -16.45
N GLY A 85 34.33 0.89 -15.30
CA GLY A 85 33.49 2.08 -15.07
C GLY A 85 32.18 2.09 -15.88
N ASN A 86 31.71 0.93 -16.33
CA ASN A 86 30.50 0.76 -17.14
C ASN A 86 29.26 0.41 -16.28
N VAL A 87 29.12 1.09 -15.12
CA VAL A 87 27.99 1.01 -14.18
C VAL A 87 27.68 2.41 -13.64
N GLN A 88 26.55 2.60 -12.97
CA GLN A 88 26.25 3.84 -12.25
C GLN A 88 27.40 4.23 -11.28
N PRO A 89 27.97 5.44 -11.37
CA PRO A 89 29.01 5.89 -10.44
C PRO A 89 28.52 6.02 -8.99
N GLN A 90 29.44 5.94 -8.03
CA GLN A 90 29.17 6.34 -6.63
C GLN A 90 28.90 7.84 -6.53
N GLY A 91 28.16 8.26 -5.50
CA GLY A 91 27.78 9.66 -5.29
C GLY A 91 26.83 10.22 -6.35
N THR A 92 26.07 9.38 -7.04
CA THR A 92 25.10 9.81 -8.08
C THR A 92 23.71 9.24 -7.80
N ALA A 93 22.67 9.96 -8.24
CA ALA A 93 21.29 9.53 -8.05
C ALA A 93 20.94 8.35 -8.98
N PHE A 94 20.03 7.49 -8.52
CA PHE A 94 19.65 6.25 -9.21
C PHE A 94 18.13 6.09 -9.21
N SER A 95 17.59 5.40 -10.22
CA SER A 95 16.16 5.05 -10.28
C SER A 95 15.92 3.70 -10.94
N LEU A 96 14.95 2.95 -10.39
CA LEU A 96 14.42 1.74 -11.00
C LEU A 96 13.52 2.00 -12.21
N SER A 97 13.04 3.23 -12.46
CA SER A 97 12.33 3.57 -13.70
C SER A 97 13.23 3.37 -14.92
N VAL A 98 14.51 3.75 -14.82
CA VAL A 98 15.49 3.63 -15.91
C VAL A 98 15.82 2.15 -16.14
N SER A 99 15.50 1.65 -17.34
CA SER A 99 15.58 0.22 -17.67
C SER A 99 17.00 -0.34 -17.68
N GLN A 100 18.03 0.48 -17.93
CA GLN A 100 19.43 0.06 -17.85
C GLN A 100 19.90 -0.09 -16.41
N LEU A 101 19.74 0.96 -15.59
CA LEU A 101 20.19 0.99 -14.19
C LEU A 101 19.53 -0.13 -13.35
N ARG A 102 18.24 -0.40 -13.60
CA ARG A 102 17.52 -1.54 -13.01
C ARG A 102 18.13 -2.91 -13.32
N LYS A 103 18.85 -3.08 -14.45
CA LYS A 103 19.58 -4.34 -14.74
C LYS A 103 20.81 -4.50 -13.84
N GLU A 104 21.49 -3.41 -13.50
CA GLU A 104 22.69 -3.46 -12.64
C GLU A 104 22.31 -3.94 -11.23
N VAL A 105 21.21 -3.45 -10.67
CA VAL A 105 20.63 -3.98 -9.42
C VAL A 105 20.21 -5.45 -9.56
N ALA A 106 19.57 -5.84 -10.67
CA ALA A 106 19.17 -7.23 -10.89
C ALA A 106 20.38 -8.19 -11.03
N LEU A 107 21.45 -7.75 -11.69
CA LEU A 107 22.71 -8.50 -11.82
C LEU A 107 23.40 -8.64 -10.45
N LEU A 108 23.53 -7.55 -9.69
CA LEU A 108 24.13 -7.58 -8.36
C LEU A 108 23.32 -8.43 -7.37
N THR A 109 21.99 -8.35 -7.41
CA THR A 109 21.10 -9.22 -6.61
C THR A 109 21.32 -10.69 -6.96
N ARG A 110 21.40 -11.02 -8.26
CA ARG A 110 21.65 -12.39 -8.74
C ARG A 110 23.04 -12.89 -8.34
N ILE A 111 24.05 -12.02 -8.32
CA ILE A 111 25.40 -12.34 -7.86
C ILE A 111 25.39 -12.69 -6.36
N PHE A 112 24.74 -11.88 -5.52
CA PHE A 112 24.56 -12.22 -4.10
C PHE A 112 23.81 -13.55 -3.91
N LEU A 113 22.72 -13.78 -4.65
CA LEU A 113 21.96 -15.04 -4.62
C LEU A 113 22.68 -16.25 -5.22
N SER A 114 23.80 -16.02 -5.92
CA SER A 114 24.64 -17.10 -6.44
C SER A 114 25.78 -17.50 -5.50
N ALA A 115 26.00 -16.80 -4.38
CA ALA A 115 27.01 -17.17 -3.39
C ALA A 115 26.69 -18.55 -2.77
N LYS A 116 27.71 -19.41 -2.62
CA LYS A 116 27.49 -20.78 -2.10
C LYS A 116 27.35 -20.87 -0.57
N ASP A 117 27.86 -19.88 0.15
CA ASP A 117 27.81 -19.81 1.61
C ASP A 117 27.82 -18.35 2.10
N TYR A 118 27.56 -18.15 3.40
CA TYR A 118 27.52 -16.83 4.02
C TYR A 118 28.86 -16.10 3.97
N GLY A 119 29.97 -16.82 4.04
CA GLY A 119 31.33 -16.26 3.96
C GLY A 119 31.66 -15.71 2.58
N VAL A 120 31.14 -16.31 1.51
CA VAL A 120 31.18 -15.73 0.15
C VAL A 120 30.25 -14.53 0.09
N PHE A 121 28.97 -14.70 0.46
CA PHE A 121 27.92 -13.67 0.43
C PHE A 121 28.38 -12.35 1.08
N ILE A 122 28.92 -12.42 2.31
CA ILE A 122 29.30 -11.23 3.07
C ILE A 122 30.59 -10.55 2.55
N LYS A 123 31.53 -11.31 1.95
CA LYS A 123 32.67 -10.74 1.21
C LYS A 123 32.20 -9.98 -0.02
N THR A 124 31.30 -10.57 -0.81
CA THR A 124 30.74 -9.94 -2.01
C THR A 124 29.94 -8.68 -1.63
N ALA A 125 29.22 -8.69 -0.51
CA ALA A 125 28.51 -7.53 0.00
C ALA A 125 29.47 -6.40 0.45
N ALA A 126 30.54 -6.73 1.19
CA ALA A 126 31.58 -5.77 1.57
C ALA A 126 32.27 -5.15 0.34
N TRP A 127 32.59 -5.96 -0.68
CA TRP A 127 33.14 -5.49 -1.95
C TRP A 127 32.16 -4.58 -2.70
N ALA A 128 30.90 -4.98 -2.83
CA ALA A 128 29.89 -4.19 -3.52
C ALA A 128 29.63 -2.84 -2.82
N ARG A 129 29.63 -2.81 -1.48
CA ARG A 129 29.52 -1.58 -0.67
C ARG A 129 30.70 -0.62 -0.89
N VAL A 130 31.87 -1.12 -1.31
CA VAL A 130 33.07 -0.31 -1.62
C VAL A 130 33.13 0.11 -3.09
N HIS A 131 32.58 -0.67 -4.03
CA HIS A 131 32.82 -0.48 -5.47
C HIS A 131 31.57 -0.16 -6.33
N VAL A 132 30.36 -0.20 -5.78
CA VAL A 132 29.10 0.05 -6.50
C VAL A 132 28.40 1.29 -5.92
N ASN A 133 27.55 1.94 -6.72
CA ASN A 133 26.64 3.01 -6.29
C ASN A 133 25.84 2.61 -5.02
N GLU A 134 25.69 3.56 -4.11
CA GLU A 134 25.18 3.38 -2.76
C GLU A 134 23.73 2.88 -2.75
N TYR A 135 22.87 3.45 -3.60
CA TYR A 135 21.46 3.06 -3.69
C TYR A 135 21.29 1.77 -4.50
N GLN A 136 22.13 1.52 -5.52
CA GLN A 136 22.19 0.21 -6.18
C GLN A 136 22.56 -0.91 -5.19
N PHE A 137 23.59 -0.70 -4.37
CA PHE A 137 24.03 -1.65 -3.36
C PHE A 137 22.91 -1.93 -2.35
N VAL A 138 22.28 -0.90 -1.77
CA VAL A 138 21.19 -1.12 -0.79
C VAL A 138 20.03 -1.88 -1.40
N LEU A 139 19.54 -1.50 -2.59
CA LEU A 139 18.41 -2.20 -3.22
C LEU A 139 18.74 -3.67 -3.55
N ALA A 140 19.95 -3.95 -4.04
CA ALA A 140 20.38 -5.31 -4.35
C ALA A 140 20.64 -6.15 -3.09
N PHE A 141 21.27 -5.57 -2.07
CA PHE A 141 21.64 -6.26 -0.84
C PHE A 141 20.42 -6.52 0.05
N VAL A 142 19.52 -5.54 0.21
CA VAL A 142 18.21 -5.75 0.87
C VAL A 142 17.40 -6.82 0.13
N SER A 143 17.37 -6.80 -1.20
CA SER A 143 16.72 -7.87 -1.98
C SER A 143 17.35 -9.23 -1.69
N ALA A 144 18.68 -9.33 -1.66
CA ALA A 144 19.38 -10.59 -1.44
C ALA A 144 19.20 -11.13 0.00
N ILE A 145 19.32 -10.29 1.03
CA ILE A 145 19.08 -10.67 2.44
C ILE A 145 17.72 -11.33 2.61
N LEU A 146 16.69 -10.80 1.93
CA LEU A 146 15.31 -11.28 2.00
C LEU A 146 15.05 -12.58 1.20
N GLN A 147 15.98 -13.01 0.33
CA GLN A 147 15.83 -14.16 -0.56
C GLN A 147 16.90 -15.26 -0.35
N HIS A 148 18.02 -14.97 0.30
CA HIS A 148 19.16 -15.90 0.42
C HIS A 148 18.99 -16.87 1.60
N PRO A 149 19.19 -18.21 1.42
CA PRO A 149 18.97 -19.19 2.49
C PRO A 149 19.77 -18.94 3.79
N GLU A 150 21.02 -18.51 3.67
CA GLU A 150 21.89 -18.21 4.83
C GLU A 150 21.44 -17.01 5.69
N THR A 151 20.55 -16.15 5.20
CA THR A 151 20.09 -14.93 5.90
C THR A 151 18.63 -15.02 6.36
N VAL A 152 18.02 -16.20 6.33
CA VAL A 152 16.66 -16.42 6.88
C VAL A 152 16.61 -16.00 8.35
N GLY A 153 15.67 -15.13 8.68
CA GLY A 153 15.50 -14.57 10.02
C GLY A 153 16.31 -13.29 10.31
N VAL A 154 17.18 -12.85 9.38
CA VAL A 154 17.79 -11.52 9.44
C VAL A 154 16.82 -10.47 8.93
N ILE A 155 16.67 -9.36 9.66
CA ILE A 155 15.94 -8.18 9.20
C ILE A 155 16.93 -7.09 8.74
N PRO A 156 16.76 -6.51 7.54
CA PRO A 156 17.52 -5.32 7.15
C PRO A 156 17.10 -4.12 8.03
N PRO A 157 17.93 -3.08 8.19
CA PRO A 157 17.48 -1.81 8.77
C PRO A 157 16.34 -1.17 7.97
N ALA A 158 15.51 -0.37 8.65
CA ALA A 158 14.47 0.43 7.99
C ALA A 158 15.10 1.41 6.97
N LEU A 159 14.56 1.48 5.76
CA LEU A 159 15.09 2.37 4.71
C LEU A 159 15.07 3.86 5.12
N TYR A 160 14.19 4.27 6.04
CA TYR A 160 14.17 5.63 6.59
C TYR A 160 15.31 5.94 7.57
N GLU A 161 15.99 4.92 8.11
CA GLU A 161 17.23 5.09 8.90
C GLU A 161 18.50 4.88 8.05
N ILE A 162 18.39 4.30 6.85
CA ILE A 162 19.49 4.20 5.86
C ILE A 162 19.57 5.46 5.00
N PHE A 163 18.43 5.92 4.48
CA PHE A 163 18.30 7.07 3.59
C PHE A 163 17.29 8.10 4.13
N PRO A 164 17.50 8.71 5.32
CA PRO A 164 16.56 9.65 5.92
C PRO A 164 16.24 10.84 4.99
N GLN A 165 17.13 11.24 4.09
CA GLN A 165 16.90 12.29 3.09
C GLN A 165 15.85 11.95 2.01
N HIS A 166 15.45 10.67 1.88
CA HIS A 166 14.28 10.25 1.08
C HIS A 166 12.96 10.32 1.87
N TYR A 167 13.01 10.61 3.18
CA TYR A 167 11.87 10.61 4.09
C TYR A 167 11.63 11.95 4.81
N PHE A 168 12.64 12.80 4.94
CA PHE A 168 12.58 14.09 5.63
C PHE A 168 13.04 15.23 4.74
N ASP A 169 12.39 16.39 4.88
CA ASP A 169 12.71 17.64 4.18
C ASP A 169 14.21 17.97 4.30
N ALA A 170 14.82 18.43 3.21
CA ALA A 170 16.25 18.74 3.15
C ALA A 170 16.71 19.72 4.25
N ARG A 171 15.81 20.56 4.78
CA ARG A 171 16.09 21.43 5.93
C ARG A 171 16.32 20.66 7.23
N ILE A 172 15.57 19.59 7.49
CA ILE A 172 15.73 18.72 8.67
C ILE A 172 17.08 17.98 8.59
N ILE A 173 17.41 17.46 7.41
CA ILE A 173 18.71 16.80 7.17
C ILE A 173 19.86 17.81 7.34
N LYS A 174 19.70 19.05 6.85
CA LYS A 174 20.67 20.11 7.04
C LYS A 174 20.82 20.52 8.51
N GLU A 175 19.71 20.73 9.24
CA GLU A 175 19.73 21.08 10.66
C GLU A 175 20.48 20.01 11.49
N ALA A 176 20.24 18.74 11.18
CA ALA A 176 20.95 17.62 11.79
C ALA A 176 22.46 17.60 11.43
N GLN A 177 22.83 18.00 10.21
CA GLN A 177 24.22 18.12 9.75
C GLN A 177 24.95 19.31 10.39
N ASP A 178 24.32 20.48 10.42
CA ASP A 178 24.85 21.71 11.02
C ASP A 178 25.04 21.51 12.54
N TYR A 179 24.08 20.87 13.23
CA TYR A 179 24.21 20.52 14.65
C TYR A 179 25.34 19.52 14.92
N LYS A 180 25.49 18.47 14.09
CA LYS A 180 26.57 17.47 14.24
C LYS A 180 27.97 18.09 14.06
N ILE A 181 28.10 19.08 13.17
CA ILE A 181 29.33 19.88 13.01
C ILE A 181 29.55 20.76 14.25
N TYR A 182 28.53 21.51 14.69
CA TYR A 182 28.60 22.39 15.86
C TYR A 182 29.00 21.63 17.14
N SER A 183 28.41 20.44 17.38
CA SER A 183 28.76 19.57 18.51
C SER A 183 30.25 19.19 18.50
N PHE A 184 30.76 18.76 17.34
CA PHE A 184 32.16 18.37 17.18
C PHE A 184 33.13 19.54 17.39
N GLU A 185 32.84 20.71 16.81
CA GLU A 185 33.70 21.91 16.94
C GLU A 185 33.75 22.45 18.38
N ASN A 186 32.63 22.38 19.12
CA ASN A 186 32.51 22.95 20.47
C ASN A 186 32.71 21.92 21.58
N GLN A 187 33.08 20.67 21.25
CA GLN A 187 33.20 19.54 22.19
C GLN A 187 31.91 19.30 23.01
N TYR A 188 30.75 19.65 22.44
CA TYR A 188 29.47 19.61 23.13
C TYR A 188 28.88 18.20 23.06
N SER A 189 28.76 17.55 24.23
CA SER A 189 28.29 16.18 24.38
C SER A 189 26.91 16.14 25.04
N GLU A 190 25.89 15.99 24.20
CA GLU A 190 24.56 15.48 24.58
C GLU A 190 24.42 14.04 24.10
N GLN A 191 23.66 13.21 24.83
CA GLN A 191 23.38 11.84 24.39
C GLN A 191 22.40 11.80 23.20
N SER A 192 21.49 12.76 23.11
CA SER A 192 20.48 12.81 22.05
C SER A 192 20.01 14.23 21.76
N HIS A 193 20.13 14.65 20.50
CA HIS A 193 19.47 15.85 19.97
C HIS A 193 18.20 15.47 19.20
N VAL A 194 17.15 16.28 19.32
CA VAL A 194 15.81 15.99 18.76
C VAL A 194 15.29 17.17 17.95
N ILE A 195 15.02 16.93 16.66
CA ILE A 195 14.54 17.93 15.69
C ILE A 195 13.04 17.68 15.40
N PRO A 196 12.13 18.63 15.65
CA PRO A 196 10.71 18.49 15.32
C PRO A 196 10.45 18.44 13.81
N VAL A 197 9.95 17.31 13.31
CA VAL A 197 9.63 17.11 11.88
C VAL A 197 8.26 17.70 11.57
N ASN A 198 8.21 18.60 10.60
CA ASN A 198 6.98 19.15 10.04
C ASN A 198 6.79 18.68 8.60
N TYR A 199 5.53 18.50 8.19
CA TYR A 199 5.17 18.19 6.81
C TYR A 199 5.14 19.47 5.97
N THR A 200 5.92 19.53 4.89
CA THR A 200 6.33 20.78 4.25
C THR A 200 6.29 20.78 2.72
N ASP A 201 6.02 19.63 2.08
CA ASP A 201 5.87 19.50 0.62
C ASP A 201 4.89 20.55 0.04
N TYR A 202 5.21 21.13 -1.11
CA TYR A 202 4.21 21.91 -1.85
C TYR A 202 3.21 20.93 -2.48
N LEU A 203 1.94 21.07 -2.12
CA LEU A 203 0.85 20.16 -2.51
C LEU A 203 -0.31 20.93 -3.17
N PRO A 204 -1.14 20.28 -4.00
CA PRO A 204 -2.38 20.85 -4.51
C PRO A 204 -3.34 21.26 -3.38
N LEU A 205 -4.28 22.16 -3.69
CA LEU A 205 -5.26 22.65 -2.73
C LEU A 205 -6.05 21.48 -2.09
N GLY A 206 -6.07 21.44 -0.76
CA GLY A 206 -6.70 20.38 0.03
C GLY A 206 -5.80 19.19 0.36
N GLU A 207 -4.88 18.80 -0.52
CA GLU A 207 -4.06 17.59 -0.34
C GLU A 207 -3.12 17.65 0.88
N HIS A 208 -2.72 18.86 1.31
CA HIS A 208 -1.97 19.10 2.55
C HIS A 208 -2.68 18.59 3.82
N GLN A 209 -4.01 18.42 3.78
CA GLN A 209 -4.75 17.83 4.90
C GLN A 209 -4.45 16.34 5.07
N LEU A 210 -3.86 15.68 4.07
CA LEU A 210 -3.55 14.25 4.06
C LEU A 210 -2.08 13.94 4.36
N SER A 211 -1.22 14.94 4.63
CA SER A 211 0.21 14.72 4.85
C SER A 211 0.53 13.72 5.98
N TYR A 212 -0.33 13.62 7.01
CA TYR A 212 -0.22 12.61 8.07
C TYR A 212 -0.31 11.15 7.57
N PHE A 213 -0.77 10.95 6.33
CA PHE A 213 -0.87 9.65 5.66
C PHE A 213 0.13 9.58 4.50
N THR A 214 0.11 10.54 3.56
CA THR A 214 0.96 10.49 2.36
C THR A 214 2.45 10.65 2.65
N GLN A 215 2.82 11.32 3.75
CA GLN A 215 4.20 11.49 4.20
C GLN A 215 4.53 10.62 5.42
N ASP A 216 3.68 9.62 5.76
CA ASP A 216 3.99 8.67 6.83
C ASP A 216 5.18 7.76 6.46
N ILE A 217 6.18 7.72 7.33
CA ILE A 217 7.42 6.95 7.11
C ILE A 217 7.18 5.44 7.01
N GLY A 218 6.16 4.92 7.68
CA GLY A 218 5.76 3.51 7.64
C GLY A 218 5.01 3.17 6.35
N LEU A 219 4.10 4.04 5.90
CA LEU A 219 3.45 3.87 4.58
C LEU A 219 4.47 3.89 3.44
N ALA A 220 5.42 4.83 3.50
CA ALA A 220 6.52 4.94 2.55
C ALA A 220 7.45 3.70 2.58
N LEU A 221 7.79 3.19 3.76
CA LEU A 221 8.60 1.96 3.91
C LEU A 221 7.87 0.71 3.40
N TYR A 222 6.60 0.53 3.79
CA TYR A 222 5.72 -0.54 3.30
C TYR A 222 5.66 -0.54 1.77
N TYR A 223 5.41 0.63 1.16
CA TYR A 223 5.29 0.72 -0.29
C TYR A 223 6.63 0.50 -1.01
N ALA A 224 7.75 0.88 -0.38
CA ALA A 224 9.07 0.61 -0.90
C ALA A 224 9.35 -0.91 -1.00
N TYR A 225 9.10 -1.67 0.07
CA TYR A 225 9.21 -3.15 0.03
C TYR A 225 8.20 -3.77 -0.94
N ALA A 226 6.93 -3.33 -0.92
CA ALA A 226 5.89 -3.85 -1.81
C ALA A 226 6.21 -3.64 -3.30
N SER A 227 6.91 -2.55 -3.63
CA SER A 227 7.44 -2.28 -4.97
C SER A 227 8.69 -3.13 -5.27
N LEU A 228 9.63 -3.24 -4.34
CA LEU A 228 10.87 -4.02 -4.49
C LEU A 228 10.57 -5.51 -4.73
N ALA A 229 9.53 -6.04 -4.09
CA ALA A 229 9.03 -7.40 -4.29
C ALA A 229 8.63 -7.73 -5.75
N GLY A 230 8.30 -6.73 -6.58
CA GLY A 230 8.06 -6.92 -8.02
C GLY A 230 9.34 -7.19 -8.82
N TYR A 231 10.50 -6.76 -8.31
CA TYR A 231 11.82 -6.95 -8.92
C TYR A 231 12.62 -8.14 -8.34
N MET A 232 12.12 -8.76 -7.26
CA MET A 232 12.68 -9.97 -6.66
C MET A 232 12.63 -11.17 -7.62
N ILE A 233 13.71 -11.93 -7.63
CA ILE A 233 13.98 -13.06 -8.54
C ILE A 233 13.21 -14.29 -8.00
N PRO A 234 12.28 -14.89 -8.77
CA PRO A 234 11.61 -16.11 -8.32
C PRO A 234 12.62 -17.26 -8.19
N GLU A 235 12.54 -18.04 -7.10
CA GLU A 235 13.27 -19.31 -6.92
C GLU A 235 13.16 -20.22 -8.17
N HIS A 236 11.99 -20.24 -8.77
CA HIS A 236 11.67 -21.02 -9.97
C HIS A 236 11.83 -20.13 -11.20
N SER A 237 13.08 -19.87 -11.60
CA SER A 237 13.44 -19.01 -12.74
C SER A 237 13.26 -19.68 -14.12
N GLY A 238 12.97 -20.98 -14.16
CA GLY A 238 12.39 -21.63 -15.34
C GLY A 238 10.87 -21.40 -15.38
N VAL A 239 10.29 -21.24 -16.58
CA VAL A 239 8.83 -21.14 -16.78
C VAL A 239 8.18 -22.51 -16.54
N ASN A 240 8.15 -22.95 -15.29
CA ASN A 240 7.58 -24.22 -14.91
C ASN A 240 6.06 -24.07 -14.69
N ILE A 241 5.30 -24.70 -15.58
CA ILE A 241 3.84 -24.59 -15.68
C ILE A 241 3.15 -25.17 -14.43
N GLU A 242 3.86 -25.99 -13.64
CA GLU A 242 3.41 -26.55 -12.36
C GLU A 242 3.05 -25.49 -11.29
N SER A 243 3.47 -24.23 -11.48
CA SER A 243 2.98 -23.07 -10.72
C SER A 243 1.45 -22.87 -10.80
N GLN A 244 0.77 -23.50 -11.77
CA GLN A 244 -0.70 -23.60 -11.88
C GLN A 244 -1.41 -24.04 -10.59
N LYS A 245 -0.72 -24.69 -9.65
CA LYS A 245 -1.27 -25.14 -8.36
C LYS A 245 -1.80 -24.01 -7.47
N TYR A 246 -1.38 -22.76 -7.70
CA TYR A 246 -1.92 -21.56 -7.07
C TYR A 246 -2.46 -20.60 -8.13
N HIS A 247 -3.67 -20.08 -7.93
CA HIS A 247 -4.27 -19.09 -8.83
C HIS A 247 -4.08 -17.63 -8.34
N ILE A 248 -3.57 -17.45 -7.12
CA ILE A 248 -3.28 -16.15 -6.50
C ILE A 248 -1.77 -15.90 -6.56
N GLY A 249 -1.28 -15.43 -7.70
CA GLY A 249 0.14 -15.14 -7.94
C GLY A 249 0.53 -13.69 -7.64
N ARG A 250 1.76 -13.28 -8.04
CA ARG A 250 2.28 -11.93 -7.77
C ARG A 250 1.40 -10.84 -8.36
N GLY A 251 0.89 -11.02 -9.58
CA GLY A 251 0.00 -10.04 -10.21
C GLY A 251 -1.32 -9.81 -9.46
N SER A 252 -1.87 -10.85 -8.81
CA SER A 252 -3.06 -10.72 -7.96
C SER A 252 -2.78 -9.90 -6.70
N HIS A 253 -1.61 -10.11 -6.07
CA HIS A 253 -1.16 -9.28 -4.95
C HIS A 253 -0.90 -7.85 -5.41
N TYR A 254 -0.21 -7.63 -6.54
CA TYR A 254 0.02 -6.30 -7.12
C TYR A 254 -1.29 -5.52 -7.35
N PHE A 255 -2.33 -6.16 -7.89
CA PHE A 255 -3.67 -5.55 -7.98
C PHE A 255 -4.19 -5.15 -6.60
N TYR A 256 -4.23 -6.11 -5.67
CA TYR A 256 -4.93 -5.93 -4.40
C TYR A 256 -4.23 -4.89 -3.51
N LEU A 257 -2.90 -4.91 -3.44
CA LEU A 257 -2.07 -3.92 -2.74
C LEU A 257 -2.39 -2.49 -3.18
N HIS A 258 -2.59 -2.26 -4.49
CA HIS A 258 -2.92 -0.92 -5.01
C HIS A 258 -4.40 -0.57 -4.85
N GLN A 259 -5.33 -1.52 -5.00
CA GLN A 259 -6.75 -1.26 -4.72
C GLN A 259 -6.97 -0.91 -3.24
N GLN A 260 -6.39 -1.68 -2.32
CA GLN A 260 -6.46 -1.43 -0.88
C GLN A 260 -5.83 -0.07 -0.52
N LEU A 261 -4.64 0.25 -1.06
CA LEU A 261 -4.00 1.55 -0.84
C LEU A 261 -4.86 2.73 -1.33
N LEU A 262 -5.54 2.59 -2.46
CA LEU A 262 -6.49 3.60 -2.96
C LEU A 262 -7.75 3.68 -2.10
N ALA A 263 -8.24 2.57 -1.54
CA ALA A 263 -9.38 2.55 -0.64
C ALA A 263 -9.05 3.24 0.70
N HIS A 264 -7.90 2.93 1.32
CA HIS A 264 -7.39 3.68 2.48
C HIS A 264 -7.24 5.17 2.16
N TYR A 265 -6.63 5.53 1.01
CA TYR A 265 -6.49 6.94 0.62
C TYR A 265 -7.84 7.64 0.43
N ASN A 266 -8.82 7.02 -0.23
CA ASN A 266 -10.18 7.58 -0.35
C ASN A 266 -10.87 7.74 1.02
N LEU A 267 -10.66 6.82 1.96
CA LEU A 267 -11.15 6.97 3.35
C LEU A 267 -10.50 8.18 4.06
N GLN A 268 -9.18 8.39 3.92
CA GLN A 268 -8.52 9.59 4.47
C GLN A 268 -9.03 10.88 3.79
N ARG A 269 -9.21 10.88 2.47
CA ARG A 269 -9.81 12.00 1.70
C ARG A 269 -11.18 12.38 2.26
N LEU A 270 -12.09 11.40 2.33
CA LEU A 270 -13.44 11.62 2.83
C LEU A 270 -13.43 12.08 4.29
N SER A 271 -12.59 11.51 5.14
CA SER A 271 -12.47 11.94 6.56
C SER A 271 -12.19 13.44 6.67
N SER A 272 -11.25 13.92 5.84
CA SER A 272 -10.80 15.32 5.74
C SER A 272 -11.71 16.20 4.86
N GLY A 273 -12.86 15.69 4.40
CA GLY A 273 -13.82 16.46 3.60
C GLY A 273 -13.35 16.76 2.18
N LEU A 274 -12.46 15.94 1.61
CA LEU A 274 -12.00 16.03 0.23
C LEU A 274 -12.78 15.08 -0.68
N GLY A 275 -13.07 15.54 -1.90
CA GLY A 275 -13.72 14.71 -2.93
C GLY A 275 -12.86 13.53 -3.41
N PRO A 276 -13.46 12.56 -4.11
CA PRO A 276 -12.76 11.37 -4.60
C PRO A 276 -11.58 11.70 -5.51
N ILE A 277 -10.65 10.76 -5.66
CA ILE A 277 -9.44 10.91 -6.48
C ILE A 277 -9.82 11.35 -7.91
N GLY A 278 -9.31 12.49 -8.36
CA GLY A 278 -9.52 12.96 -9.74
C GLY A 278 -8.91 12.00 -10.78
N ASP A 279 -9.49 11.94 -11.98
CA ASP A 279 -8.87 11.21 -13.09
C ASP A 279 -7.61 11.94 -13.60
N ILE A 280 -6.81 11.22 -14.40
CA ILE A 280 -5.53 11.68 -14.92
C ILE A 280 -5.64 12.09 -16.40
N ASP A 281 -5.05 13.25 -16.71
CA ASP A 281 -4.76 13.72 -18.07
C ASP A 281 -3.24 13.65 -18.24
N TYR A 282 -2.78 12.90 -19.26
CA TYR A 282 -1.35 12.73 -19.55
C TYR A 282 -0.78 13.86 -20.42
N GLU A 283 -1.63 14.63 -21.10
CA GLU A 283 -1.24 15.80 -21.89
C GLU A 283 -1.21 17.07 -21.00
N HIS A 284 -2.13 17.19 -20.04
CA HIS A 284 -2.27 18.37 -19.18
C HIS A 284 -2.28 18.00 -17.68
N VAL A 285 -1.11 17.62 -17.14
CA VAL A 285 -0.93 17.11 -15.77
C VAL A 285 -1.09 18.20 -14.68
N LYS A 286 -2.33 18.66 -14.46
CA LYS A 286 -2.68 19.72 -13.48
C LYS A 286 -2.69 19.22 -12.02
N THR A 287 -1.52 18.79 -11.55
CA THR A 287 -1.31 18.26 -10.18
C THR A 287 0.08 18.68 -9.69
N PRO A 288 0.31 19.95 -9.33
CA PRO A 288 1.64 20.40 -8.93
C PRO A 288 2.12 19.72 -7.65
N TYR A 289 3.43 19.53 -7.52
CA TYR A 289 4.06 18.91 -6.37
C TYR A 289 5.55 19.30 -6.29
N HIS A 290 6.00 19.76 -5.12
CA HIS A 290 7.45 19.91 -4.83
C HIS A 290 7.77 19.21 -3.50
N PRO A 291 8.59 18.14 -3.51
CA PRO A 291 8.80 17.29 -2.34
C PRO A 291 9.70 17.89 -1.26
N HIS A 292 10.51 18.91 -1.58
CA HIS A 292 11.57 19.46 -0.71
C HIS A 292 12.60 18.42 -0.17
N LEU A 293 12.62 17.21 -0.74
CA LEU A 293 13.60 16.15 -0.48
C LEU A 293 14.86 16.33 -1.34
N GLN A 294 15.95 15.69 -0.93
CA GLN A 294 17.23 15.66 -1.66
C GLN A 294 17.77 14.24 -1.83
N HIS A 295 18.43 14.00 -2.95
CA HIS A 295 19.19 12.78 -3.24
C HIS A 295 20.48 12.72 -2.40
N ILE A 296 21.13 11.55 -2.34
CA ILE A 296 22.40 11.34 -1.60
C ILE A 296 23.52 12.33 -1.96
N ASN A 297 23.46 12.93 -3.15
CA ASN A 297 24.45 13.87 -3.68
C ASN A 297 24.04 15.36 -3.55
N GLY A 298 22.97 15.65 -2.79
CA GLY A 298 22.48 17.01 -2.55
C GLY A 298 21.66 17.62 -3.70
N LEU A 299 21.46 16.91 -4.81
CA LEU A 299 20.49 17.34 -5.83
C LEU A 299 19.07 17.23 -5.27
N GLN A 300 18.25 18.26 -5.44
CA GLN A 300 16.84 18.20 -5.06
C GLN A 300 16.07 17.23 -5.97
N PHE A 301 15.08 16.55 -5.41
CA PHE A 301 14.17 15.71 -6.19
C PHE A 301 13.42 16.55 -7.23
N ALA A 302 13.22 16.00 -8.43
CA ALA A 302 12.47 16.70 -9.48
C ALA A 302 11.03 16.98 -9.04
N GLY A 303 10.62 18.24 -9.16
CA GLY A 303 9.28 18.73 -8.86
C GLY A 303 8.48 19.04 -10.13
N ARG A 304 7.17 19.22 -9.94
CA ARG A 304 6.20 19.45 -11.01
C ARG A 304 5.40 20.72 -10.74
N SER A 305 5.52 21.68 -11.65
CA SER A 305 4.72 22.92 -11.67
C SER A 305 3.24 22.64 -11.97
N HIS A 306 2.38 23.66 -11.92
CA HIS A 306 0.95 23.49 -12.22
C HIS A 306 0.69 23.05 -13.67
N ASP A 307 1.52 23.55 -14.59
CA ASP A 307 1.50 23.22 -16.01
C ASP A 307 2.89 22.68 -16.40
N ILE A 308 2.93 21.59 -17.18
CA ILE A 308 4.17 21.01 -17.74
C ILE A 308 4.36 21.54 -19.17
N TYR A 309 5.59 21.91 -19.53
CA TYR A 309 5.95 22.16 -20.92
C TYR A 309 6.27 20.84 -21.64
N LEU A 310 5.43 20.44 -22.59
CA LEU A 310 5.59 19.20 -23.35
C LEU A 310 6.75 19.29 -24.36
N THR A 311 7.96 18.92 -23.91
CA THR A 311 9.13 18.73 -24.78
C THR A 311 8.88 17.58 -25.78
N PRO A 312 9.66 17.47 -26.87
CA PRO A 312 9.56 16.33 -27.80
C PRO A 312 9.71 14.96 -27.11
N TYR A 313 10.52 14.89 -26.05
CA TYR A 313 10.68 13.72 -25.19
C TYR A 313 9.41 13.38 -24.39
N TYR A 314 8.80 14.36 -23.70
CA TYR A 314 7.52 14.14 -23.01
C TYR A 314 6.40 13.75 -24.00
N LEU A 315 6.38 14.35 -25.20
CA LEU A 315 5.45 13.97 -26.27
C LEU A 315 5.68 12.54 -26.80
N ASP A 316 6.85 11.93 -26.61
CA ASP A 316 7.04 10.51 -26.89
C ASP A 316 6.59 9.63 -25.71
N LEU A 317 6.90 10.02 -24.48
CA LEU A 317 6.39 9.34 -23.28
C LEU A 317 4.85 9.27 -23.26
N VAL A 318 4.13 10.36 -23.61
CA VAL A 318 2.67 10.37 -23.75
C VAL A 318 2.18 9.33 -24.77
N LYS A 319 2.80 9.26 -25.96
CA LYS A 319 2.48 8.26 -26.98
C LYS A 319 2.73 6.84 -26.47
N ASN A 320 3.85 6.63 -25.77
CA ASN A 320 4.22 5.33 -25.23
C ASN A 320 3.24 4.86 -24.14
N VAL A 321 2.86 5.74 -23.20
CA VAL A 321 1.82 5.44 -22.19
C VAL A 321 0.50 5.04 -22.87
N HIS A 322 0.01 5.84 -23.82
CA HIS A 322 -1.22 5.52 -24.55
C HIS A 322 -1.11 4.27 -25.45
N ALA A 323 0.08 3.92 -25.94
CA ALA A 323 0.31 2.71 -26.71
C ALA A 323 0.30 1.45 -25.82
N LEU A 324 0.93 1.50 -24.64
CA LEU A 324 0.93 0.37 -23.70
C LEU A 324 -0.45 0.18 -23.06
N GLU A 325 -1.09 1.26 -22.61
CA GLU A 325 -2.45 1.24 -22.05
C GLU A 325 -3.44 0.60 -23.03
N ARG A 326 -3.40 1.00 -24.31
CA ARG A 326 -4.25 0.45 -25.37
C ARG A 326 -3.96 -1.03 -25.66
N ARG A 327 -2.70 -1.48 -25.60
CA ARG A 327 -2.38 -2.92 -25.74
C ARG A 327 -2.96 -3.74 -24.59
N ILE A 328 -2.96 -3.20 -23.38
CA ILE A 328 -3.53 -3.86 -22.20
C ILE A 328 -5.07 -3.88 -22.29
N MET A 329 -5.72 -2.76 -22.63
CA MET A 329 -7.17 -2.71 -22.87
C MET A 329 -7.60 -3.70 -23.95
N ASN A 330 -6.92 -3.73 -25.10
CA ASN A 330 -7.21 -4.68 -26.19
C ASN A 330 -7.09 -6.15 -25.74
N ALA A 331 -6.15 -6.48 -24.85
CA ALA A 331 -5.97 -7.84 -24.34
C ALA A 331 -7.08 -8.24 -23.34
N ILE A 332 -7.52 -7.31 -22.50
CA ILE A 332 -8.69 -7.47 -21.62
C ILE A 332 -9.95 -7.70 -22.47
N ASP A 333 -10.20 -6.82 -23.44
CA ASP A 333 -11.40 -6.87 -24.30
C ASP A 333 -11.46 -8.14 -25.17
N ALA A 334 -10.31 -8.59 -25.67
CA ALA A 334 -10.21 -9.83 -26.43
C ALA A 334 -10.26 -11.09 -25.54
N GLY A 335 -10.08 -10.95 -24.22
CA GLY A 335 -10.07 -12.06 -23.28
C GLY A 335 -8.79 -12.91 -23.27
N TYR A 336 -7.72 -12.45 -23.91
CA TYR A 336 -6.46 -13.20 -24.03
C TYR A 336 -5.23 -12.29 -24.16
N VAL A 337 -4.07 -12.84 -23.81
CA VAL A 337 -2.76 -12.19 -23.95
C VAL A 337 -1.92 -12.88 -25.03
N ILE A 338 -1.08 -12.10 -25.72
CA ILE A 338 -0.26 -12.56 -26.85
C ILE A 338 1.13 -12.95 -26.34
N THR A 339 1.50 -14.22 -26.46
CA THR A 339 2.82 -14.73 -26.06
C THR A 339 3.93 -14.27 -27.02
N PRO A 340 5.23 -14.36 -26.64
CA PRO A 340 6.35 -14.09 -27.55
C PRO A 340 6.34 -15.00 -28.80
N GLN A 341 5.72 -16.17 -28.71
CA GLN A 341 5.53 -17.15 -29.78
C GLN A 341 4.27 -16.90 -30.63
N GLN A 342 3.59 -15.77 -30.43
CA GLN A 342 2.34 -15.39 -31.12
C GLN A 342 1.15 -16.33 -30.89
N THR A 343 1.17 -17.09 -29.78
CA THR A 343 0.00 -17.85 -29.30
C THR A 343 -0.85 -16.99 -28.37
N PHE A 344 -2.12 -17.37 -28.19
CA PHE A 344 -3.05 -16.70 -27.29
C PHE A 344 -3.21 -17.48 -25.98
N LEU A 345 -3.09 -16.80 -24.85
CA LEU A 345 -3.30 -17.34 -23.50
C LEU A 345 -4.51 -16.66 -22.87
N SER A 346 -5.51 -17.45 -22.47
CA SER A 346 -6.78 -16.94 -21.92
C SER A 346 -6.61 -16.13 -20.64
N LEU A 347 -7.40 -15.07 -20.48
CA LEU A 347 -7.62 -14.38 -19.21
C LEU A 347 -8.87 -14.92 -18.47
N TYR A 348 -9.73 -15.67 -19.16
CA TYR A 348 -10.87 -16.38 -18.55
C TYR A 348 -10.42 -17.73 -17.99
N GLN A 349 -9.67 -17.66 -16.89
CA GLN A 349 -9.18 -18.78 -16.08
C GLN A 349 -8.80 -18.25 -14.69
N PRO A 350 -8.70 -19.09 -13.63
CA PRO A 350 -8.42 -18.62 -12.27
C PRO A 350 -7.15 -17.75 -12.13
N GLN A 351 -6.11 -18.06 -12.90
CA GLN A 351 -4.83 -17.35 -12.94
C GLN A 351 -4.90 -15.99 -13.68
N GLY A 352 -6.01 -15.68 -14.36
CA GLY A 352 -6.13 -14.55 -15.30
C GLY A 352 -5.85 -13.18 -14.67
N LEU A 353 -6.28 -12.97 -13.42
CA LEU A 353 -6.00 -11.74 -12.69
C LEU A 353 -4.49 -11.58 -12.39
N SER A 354 -3.76 -12.67 -12.12
CA SER A 354 -2.31 -12.61 -11.90
C SER A 354 -1.56 -12.35 -13.20
N ILE A 355 -1.96 -13.01 -14.29
CA ILE A 355 -1.41 -12.76 -15.63
C ILE A 355 -1.57 -11.28 -16.01
N LEU A 356 -2.77 -10.72 -15.82
CA LEU A 356 -3.05 -9.30 -16.07
C LEU A 356 -2.20 -8.39 -15.17
N GLY A 357 -2.04 -8.73 -13.89
CA GLY A 357 -1.22 -7.97 -12.97
C GLY A 357 0.26 -7.94 -13.35
N GLU A 358 0.82 -9.08 -13.76
CA GLU A 358 2.22 -9.18 -14.21
C GLU A 358 2.47 -8.48 -15.54
N LEU A 359 1.46 -8.40 -16.43
CA LEU A 359 1.52 -7.53 -17.62
C LEU A 359 1.52 -6.03 -17.27
N ILE A 360 0.69 -5.60 -16.32
CA ILE A 360 0.54 -4.19 -15.92
C ILE A 360 1.73 -3.71 -15.09
N GLU A 361 2.22 -4.52 -14.15
CA GLU A 361 3.44 -4.27 -13.38
C GLU A 361 4.66 -4.20 -14.34
N GLY A 362 4.69 -5.07 -15.36
CA GLY A 362 5.65 -5.04 -16.46
C GLY A 362 7.07 -5.41 -16.05
N THR A 363 7.18 -6.27 -15.04
CA THR A 363 8.44 -6.82 -14.52
C THR A 363 8.90 -8.01 -15.39
N GLY A 364 10.01 -8.66 -15.01
CA GLY A 364 10.49 -9.87 -15.68
C GLY A 364 9.52 -11.06 -15.65
N ARG A 365 8.42 -10.97 -14.88
CA ARG A 365 7.34 -11.97 -14.80
C ARG A 365 6.28 -11.83 -15.90
N SER A 366 6.23 -10.68 -16.58
CA SER A 366 5.30 -10.41 -17.69
C SER A 366 5.37 -11.49 -18.77
N VAL A 367 4.22 -11.98 -19.26
CA VAL A 367 4.15 -13.03 -20.30
C VAL A 367 4.84 -12.59 -21.60
N ASN A 368 4.80 -11.29 -21.93
CA ASN A 368 5.44 -10.74 -23.13
C ASN A 368 5.89 -9.28 -22.90
N PRO A 369 7.00 -9.04 -22.16
CA PRO A 369 7.43 -7.70 -21.76
C PRO A 369 7.85 -6.85 -22.96
N ARG A 370 8.24 -7.48 -24.08
CA ARG A 370 8.54 -6.78 -25.34
C ARG A 370 7.30 -6.15 -25.98
N TYR A 371 6.12 -6.74 -25.79
CA TYR A 371 4.87 -6.23 -26.35
C TYR A 371 4.10 -5.34 -25.36
N TYR A 372 3.97 -5.77 -24.10
CA TYR A 372 3.19 -5.06 -23.08
C TYR A 372 3.99 -4.01 -22.30
N GLY A 373 5.33 -4.06 -22.33
CA GLY A 373 6.21 -3.09 -21.66
C GLY A 373 6.02 -3.08 -20.14
N SER A 374 6.15 -1.88 -19.55
CA SER A 374 5.70 -1.59 -18.18
C SER A 374 4.98 -0.25 -18.19
N LEU A 375 3.65 -0.29 -18.14
CA LEU A 375 2.81 0.90 -18.16
C LEU A 375 3.15 1.83 -17.00
N GLN A 376 3.31 1.28 -15.79
CA GLN A 376 3.63 2.06 -14.60
C GLN A 376 5.00 2.75 -14.69
N ALA A 377 6.04 2.13 -15.28
CA ALA A 377 7.37 2.75 -15.35
C ALA A 377 7.39 3.95 -16.30
N VAL A 378 6.80 3.83 -17.50
CA VAL A 378 6.72 4.93 -18.47
C VAL A 378 5.81 6.05 -17.94
N ALA A 379 4.72 5.70 -17.27
CA ALA A 379 3.81 6.69 -16.67
C ALA A 379 4.44 7.42 -15.47
N ARG A 380 5.20 6.74 -14.59
CA ARG A 380 5.99 7.38 -13.52
C ARG A 380 7.00 8.38 -14.10
N GLN A 381 7.76 7.98 -15.13
CA GLN A 381 8.74 8.84 -15.80
C GLN A 381 8.10 10.07 -16.46
N LEU A 382 6.93 9.93 -17.09
CA LEU A 382 6.14 11.03 -17.65
C LEU A 382 5.65 11.99 -16.56
N LEU A 383 4.95 11.45 -15.55
CA LEU A 383 4.28 12.24 -14.53
C LEU A 383 5.26 12.85 -13.52
N GLY A 384 6.45 12.25 -13.37
CA GLY A 384 7.50 12.70 -12.47
C GLY A 384 8.13 14.02 -12.88
N ASN A 385 8.02 14.39 -14.16
CA ASN A 385 8.63 15.62 -14.72
C ASN A 385 10.16 15.72 -14.45
N ALA A 386 10.84 14.56 -14.42
CA ALA A 386 12.30 14.49 -14.24
C ALA A 386 13.04 15.05 -15.47
N PRO A 387 14.10 15.86 -15.29
CA PRO A 387 14.78 16.53 -16.41
C PRO A 387 15.39 15.51 -17.40
N GLU A 388 15.21 15.79 -18.70
CA GLU A 388 15.90 15.09 -19.77
C GLU A 388 17.39 15.47 -19.73
N LEU A 389 18.27 14.46 -19.69
CA LEU A 389 19.71 14.62 -19.56
C LEU A 389 20.47 13.72 -20.53
N SER A 390 21.65 14.16 -20.96
CA SER A 390 22.45 13.52 -22.02
C SER A 390 23.09 12.19 -21.62
N SER A 391 23.15 11.88 -20.32
CA SER A 391 23.62 10.61 -19.77
C SER A 391 22.56 10.01 -18.86
N ILE A 392 22.44 8.68 -18.86
CA ILE A 392 21.63 7.96 -17.88
C ILE A 392 22.20 8.06 -16.45
N TYR A 393 23.50 8.35 -16.31
CA TYR A 393 24.17 8.47 -15.02
C TYR A 393 23.96 9.83 -14.35
N ASP A 394 23.69 10.88 -15.13
CA ASP A 394 23.40 12.24 -14.62
C ASP A 394 21.93 12.39 -14.18
N TYR A 395 21.09 11.38 -14.45
CA TYR A 395 19.64 11.42 -14.26
C TYR A 395 19.26 11.85 -12.83
N THR A 396 18.36 12.82 -12.71
CA THR A 396 17.83 13.31 -11.43
C THR A 396 16.39 12.81 -11.25
N PRO A 397 16.15 11.75 -10.44
CA PRO A 397 14.82 11.16 -10.29
C PRO A 397 13.78 12.11 -9.69
N SER A 398 12.52 11.92 -10.08
CA SER A 398 11.37 12.47 -9.37
C SER A 398 10.99 11.61 -8.17
N ALA A 399 10.03 12.10 -7.37
CA ALA A 399 9.47 11.32 -6.26
C ALA A 399 8.75 10.03 -6.71
N LEU A 400 8.29 9.95 -7.97
CA LEU A 400 7.65 8.75 -8.54
C LEU A 400 8.66 7.70 -9.04
N ASP A 401 9.92 8.08 -9.19
CA ASP A 401 11.00 7.28 -9.76
C ASP A 401 11.86 6.57 -8.69
N VAL A 402 11.62 6.89 -7.42
CA VAL A 402 12.23 6.33 -6.21
C VAL A 402 11.12 5.68 -5.37
N LEU A 403 11.39 4.51 -4.77
CA LEU A 403 10.34 3.66 -4.20
C LEU A 403 9.75 4.28 -2.93
N GLU A 404 10.64 4.79 -2.08
CA GLU A 404 10.40 5.38 -0.76
C GLU A 404 9.56 6.66 -0.83
N THR A 405 9.66 7.42 -1.93
CA THR A 405 9.01 8.72 -2.10
C THR A 405 7.67 8.66 -2.85
N SER A 406 7.37 7.53 -3.49
CA SER A 406 6.27 7.39 -4.47
C SER A 406 4.90 7.77 -3.90
N VAL A 407 4.60 7.39 -2.65
CA VAL A 407 3.29 7.61 -2.01
C VAL A 407 3.04 9.06 -1.56
N ARG A 408 4.04 9.95 -1.63
CA ARG A 408 3.90 11.35 -1.20
C ARG A 408 3.20 12.22 -2.24
N ASP A 409 3.44 11.94 -3.52
CA ASP A 409 2.95 12.72 -4.65
C ASP A 409 1.46 12.42 -4.93
N PRO A 410 0.53 13.39 -4.87
CA PRO A 410 -0.89 13.15 -5.15
C PRO A 410 -1.19 12.58 -6.55
N VAL A 411 -0.30 12.72 -7.54
CA VAL A 411 -0.48 12.11 -8.87
C VAL A 411 -0.25 10.60 -8.87
N PHE A 412 0.47 10.05 -7.88
CA PHE A 412 0.61 8.61 -7.65
C PHE A 412 -0.77 7.95 -7.56
N TYR A 413 -1.65 8.50 -6.71
CA TYR A 413 -3.00 7.97 -6.52
C TYR A 413 -3.88 8.13 -7.77
N LYS A 414 -3.65 9.17 -8.59
CA LYS A 414 -4.33 9.33 -9.89
C LYS A 414 -3.86 8.29 -10.91
N LEU A 415 -2.56 8.02 -10.97
CA LEU A 415 -1.99 6.96 -11.80
C LEU A 415 -2.52 5.59 -11.38
N TYR A 416 -2.46 5.26 -10.09
CA TYR A 416 -2.90 3.94 -9.63
C TYR A 416 -4.43 3.78 -9.68
N LYS A 417 -5.23 4.86 -9.57
CA LYS A 417 -6.66 4.82 -9.94
C LYS A 417 -6.86 4.44 -11.42
N ARG A 418 -6.05 5.00 -12.33
CA ARG A 418 -6.10 4.65 -13.76
C ARG A 418 -5.65 3.20 -14.02
N VAL A 419 -4.69 2.69 -13.24
CA VAL A 419 -4.27 1.29 -13.26
C VAL A 419 -5.38 0.36 -12.74
N VAL A 420 -6.02 0.67 -11.61
CA VAL A 420 -7.12 -0.14 -11.05
C VAL A 420 -8.33 -0.17 -11.99
N LYS A 421 -8.62 0.90 -12.73
CA LYS A 421 -9.61 0.91 -13.83
C LYS A 421 -9.36 -0.14 -14.93
N LEU A 422 -8.12 -0.62 -15.13
CA LEU A 422 -7.84 -1.73 -16.05
C LEU A 422 -8.24 -3.08 -15.47
N PHE A 423 -8.00 -3.30 -14.18
CA PHE A 423 -8.47 -4.50 -13.47
C PHE A 423 -9.99 -4.50 -13.33
N GLU A 424 -10.61 -3.35 -13.01
CA GLU A 424 -12.07 -3.17 -13.01
C GLU A 424 -12.68 -3.60 -14.34
N ARG A 425 -12.10 -3.20 -15.47
CA ARG A 425 -12.58 -3.59 -16.80
C ARG A 425 -12.56 -5.10 -17.00
N TYR A 426 -11.50 -5.78 -16.57
CA TYR A 426 -11.43 -7.24 -16.60
C TYR A 426 -12.44 -7.90 -15.66
N GLN A 427 -12.59 -7.38 -14.44
CA GLN A 427 -13.54 -7.88 -13.45
C GLN A 427 -14.99 -7.79 -13.93
N HIS A 428 -15.37 -6.73 -14.65
CA HIS A 428 -16.71 -6.59 -15.25
C HIS A 428 -16.97 -7.50 -16.46
N SER A 429 -15.92 -8.16 -17.00
CA SER A 429 -16.05 -9.23 -18.01
C SER A 429 -16.12 -10.64 -17.39
N LEU A 430 -16.02 -10.77 -16.06
CA LEU A 430 -16.22 -12.04 -15.34
C LEU A 430 -17.70 -12.24 -14.96
N PRO A 431 -18.15 -13.48 -14.72
CA PRO A 431 -19.49 -13.74 -14.22
C PRO A 431 -19.69 -13.12 -12.84
N ALA A 432 -20.83 -12.45 -12.66
CA ALA A 432 -21.22 -11.88 -11.37
C ALA A 432 -21.55 -13.00 -10.37
N TYR A 433 -21.06 -12.92 -9.14
CA TYR A 433 -21.43 -13.87 -8.08
C TYR A 433 -22.93 -13.87 -7.83
N GLN A 434 -23.54 -15.05 -7.74
CA GLN A 434 -24.94 -15.22 -7.35
C GLN A 434 -25.05 -15.71 -5.89
N TYR A 435 -26.29 -15.75 -5.37
CA TYR A 435 -26.60 -16.30 -4.05
C TYR A 435 -25.94 -17.67 -3.81
N ASP A 436 -26.02 -18.59 -4.77
CA ASP A 436 -25.46 -19.95 -4.66
C ASP A 436 -23.90 -20.01 -4.68
N ASP A 437 -23.19 -18.94 -5.10
CA ASP A 437 -21.72 -18.86 -5.04
C ASP A 437 -21.19 -18.38 -3.68
N LEU A 438 -22.04 -17.68 -2.92
CA LEU A 438 -21.69 -17.00 -1.67
C LEU A 438 -22.34 -17.65 -0.44
N VAL A 439 -23.44 -18.39 -0.60
CA VAL A 439 -24.14 -19.02 0.52
C VAL A 439 -23.31 -20.14 1.15
N VAL A 440 -23.21 -20.13 2.48
CA VAL A 440 -22.73 -21.27 3.27
C VAL A 440 -23.96 -21.92 3.93
N PRO A 441 -24.45 -23.08 3.45
CA PRO A 441 -25.70 -23.67 3.94
C PRO A 441 -25.62 -24.00 5.44
N GLY A 442 -26.59 -23.47 6.19
CA GLY A 442 -26.66 -23.59 7.64
C GLY A 442 -25.66 -22.72 8.39
N VAL A 443 -25.37 -21.50 7.91
CA VAL A 443 -24.62 -20.46 8.66
C VAL A 443 -25.39 -19.14 8.59
N VAL A 444 -25.64 -18.53 9.75
CA VAL A 444 -26.37 -17.26 9.89
C VAL A 444 -25.61 -16.32 10.82
N ILE A 445 -25.20 -15.14 10.32
CA ILE A 445 -24.66 -14.09 11.20
C ILE A 445 -25.85 -13.42 11.90
N GLU A 446 -26.04 -13.72 13.19
CA GLU A 446 -27.10 -13.11 14.00
C GLU A 446 -26.80 -11.62 14.25
N LYS A 447 -25.57 -11.29 14.65
CA LYS A 447 -25.19 -9.94 15.08
C LYS A 447 -23.70 -9.69 14.89
N ILE A 448 -23.35 -8.46 14.51
CA ILE A 448 -22.01 -7.90 14.68
C ILE A 448 -22.08 -6.88 15.82
N ALA A 449 -21.11 -6.89 16.73
CA ALA A 449 -20.94 -5.90 17.77
C ALA A 449 -19.53 -5.31 17.65
N PHE A 450 -19.45 -4.05 17.21
CA PHE A 450 -18.22 -3.29 17.06
C PHE A 450 -18.22 -2.12 18.06
N PRO A 451 -17.08 -1.79 18.69
CA PRO A 451 -16.97 -0.61 19.53
C PRO A 451 -16.88 0.67 18.69
N ASN A 452 -17.08 1.82 19.34
CA ASN A 452 -16.68 3.10 18.77
C ASN A 452 -15.15 3.15 18.64
N LEU A 453 -14.66 3.45 17.44
CA LEU A 453 -13.23 3.49 17.15
C LEU A 453 -12.68 4.89 17.45
N VAL A 454 -11.42 4.97 17.88
CA VAL A 454 -10.79 6.23 18.30
C VAL A 454 -9.39 6.33 17.69
N THR A 455 -9.16 7.34 16.84
CA THR A 455 -7.81 7.70 16.38
C THR A 455 -7.25 8.89 17.16
N TYR A 456 -5.92 8.98 17.19
CA TYR A 456 -5.18 10.09 17.79
C TYR A 456 -3.90 10.36 17.01
N ILE A 457 -3.21 11.46 17.34
CA ILE A 457 -1.85 11.72 16.87
C ILE A 457 -0.86 11.24 17.93
N ASP A 458 0.14 10.52 17.44
CA ASP A 458 1.16 9.79 18.18
C ASP A 458 2.55 10.35 17.82
N GLU A 459 3.54 10.21 18.70
CA GLU A 459 4.86 10.82 18.55
C GLU A 459 5.97 9.77 18.57
N SER A 460 6.77 9.75 17.50
CA SER A 460 7.79 8.74 17.27
C SER A 460 9.15 9.37 16.97
N MET A 461 10.22 8.79 17.52
CA MET A 461 11.61 9.22 17.28
C MET A 461 12.25 8.34 16.21
N VAL A 462 12.81 8.95 15.16
CA VAL A 462 13.55 8.25 14.09
C VAL A 462 15.03 8.62 14.16
N ASP A 463 15.93 7.65 14.00
CA ASP A 463 17.36 7.92 13.97
C ASP A 463 17.81 8.51 12.62
N LEU A 464 18.45 9.68 12.64
CA LEU A 464 18.95 10.35 11.43
C LEU A 464 20.43 10.06 11.18
N HIS A 465 21.13 9.40 12.13
CA HIS A 465 22.60 9.37 12.21
C HIS A 465 23.31 8.90 10.92
N HIS A 466 22.79 7.90 10.20
CA HIS A 466 23.47 7.31 9.03
C HIS A 466 23.39 8.17 7.76
N GLY A 467 22.47 9.14 7.69
CA GLY A 467 22.34 10.08 6.56
C GLY A 467 23.09 11.39 6.75
N ILE A 468 23.85 11.53 7.85
CA ILE A 468 24.55 12.77 8.22
C ILE A 468 26.06 12.51 8.23
N VAL A 469 26.81 13.22 7.38
CA VAL A 469 28.27 13.04 7.24
C VAL A 469 28.97 13.37 8.56
N SER A 470 29.81 12.44 9.04
CA SER A 470 30.67 12.66 10.21
C SER A 470 31.91 13.49 9.82
N PRO A 471 32.25 14.58 10.54
CA PRO A 471 33.39 15.44 10.20
C PRO A 471 34.78 14.82 10.49
N SER A 472 34.84 13.66 11.16
CA SER A 472 36.07 12.92 11.43
C SER A 472 35.79 11.43 11.65
N GLU A 473 36.71 10.56 11.21
CA GLU A 473 36.67 9.11 11.47
C GLU A 473 37.10 8.75 12.91
N LYS A 474 37.70 9.68 13.67
CA LYS A 474 38.45 9.37 14.90
C LYS A 474 37.98 10.16 16.13
N ALA A 475 36.74 10.63 16.12
CA ALA A 475 36.19 11.44 17.20
C ALA A 475 35.47 10.58 18.25
N GLU A 476 36.17 10.21 19.33
CA GLU A 476 35.59 9.54 20.51
C GLU A 476 34.61 10.44 21.30
N HIS A 477 34.47 11.71 20.89
CA HIS A 477 33.63 12.73 21.52
C HIS A 477 32.79 13.48 20.46
N VAL A 478 31.60 12.95 20.18
CA VAL A 478 30.54 13.57 19.34
C VAL A 478 29.19 13.22 20.00
N VAL A 479 28.13 14.01 19.79
CA VAL A 479 26.76 13.61 20.16
C VAL A 479 26.41 12.23 19.61
N GLU A 480 25.98 11.33 20.49
CA GLU A 480 25.75 9.93 20.16
C GLU A 480 24.57 9.74 19.18
N ARG A 481 23.52 10.56 19.32
CA ARG A 481 22.24 10.41 18.60
C ARG A 481 21.70 11.76 18.11
N VAL A 482 21.26 11.83 16.85
CA VAL A 482 20.47 12.94 16.31
C VAL A 482 19.20 12.35 15.70
N GLN A 483 18.03 12.81 16.17
CA GLN A 483 16.76 12.13 15.92
C GLN A 483 15.67 13.09 15.43
N GLY A 484 14.82 12.62 14.53
CA GLY A 484 13.63 13.34 14.08
C GLY A 484 12.41 12.96 14.92
N LEU A 485 11.72 13.94 15.49
CA LEU A 485 10.43 13.75 16.18
C LEU A 485 9.29 13.86 15.17
N VAL A 486 8.66 12.74 14.84
CA VAL A 486 7.63 12.63 13.79
C VAL A 486 6.26 12.38 14.43
N LYS A 487 5.29 13.23 14.10
CA LYS A 487 3.88 13.12 14.50
C LYS A 487 3.10 12.27 13.50
N ARG A 488 2.59 11.10 13.92
CA ARG A 488 1.98 10.08 13.05
C ARG A 488 0.54 9.79 13.48
N LEU A 489 -0.32 9.35 12.56
CA LEU A 489 -1.65 8.85 12.94
C LEU A 489 -1.50 7.52 13.71
N ASN A 490 -2.37 7.29 14.69
CA ASN A 490 -2.53 6.00 15.36
C ASN A 490 -3.98 5.80 15.84
N HIS A 491 -4.33 4.60 16.31
CA HIS A 491 -5.63 4.29 16.88
C HIS A 491 -5.53 3.54 18.21
N LYS A 492 -6.61 3.56 19.00
CA LYS A 492 -6.69 2.74 20.22
C LYS A 492 -6.92 1.26 19.83
N PRO A 493 -6.41 0.29 20.60
CA PRO A 493 -6.77 -1.12 20.46
C PRO A 493 -8.30 -1.31 20.48
N TYR A 494 -8.82 -2.27 19.73
CA TYR A 494 -10.25 -2.61 19.76
C TYR A 494 -10.50 -4.11 19.63
N GLU A 495 -11.42 -4.60 20.46
CA GLU A 495 -12.03 -5.92 20.36
C GLU A 495 -13.42 -5.79 19.71
N TYR A 496 -13.77 -6.70 18.81
CA TYR A 496 -15.11 -6.81 18.24
C TYR A 496 -15.63 -8.25 18.30
N GLN A 497 -16.95 -8.40 18.19
CA GLN A 497 -17.63 -9.68 18.35
C GLN A 497 -18.60 -9.97 17.20
N ILE A 498 -18.59 -11.20 16.68
CA ILE A 498 -19.51 -11.68 15.65
C ILE A 498 -20.25 -12.89 16.24
N ILE A 499 -21.58 -12.79 16.31
CA ILE A 499 -22.45 -13.86 16.77
C ILE A 499 -23.01 -14.59 15.55
N VAL A 500 -22.78 -15.90 15.49
CA VAL A 500 -23.10 -16.75 14.34
C VAL A 500 -23.85 -17.99 14.84
N ASN A 501 -25.01 -18.30 14.26
CA ASN A 501 -25.61 -19.63 14.41
C ASN A 501 -25.18 -20.54 13.26
N SER A 502 -24.88 -21.80 13.52
CA SER A 502 -24.66 -22.79 12.47
C SER A 502 -25.39 -24.11 12.74
N ASP A 503 -26.00 -24.69 11.71
CA ASP A 503 -26.81 -25.91 11.82
C ASP A 503 -25.98 -27.20 11.75
N LYS A 504 -24.64 -27.07 11.69
CA LYS A 504 -23.66 -28.15 11.63
C LYS A 504 -22.28 -27.63 12.02
N VAL A 505 -21.34 -28.54 12.30
CA VAL A 505 -19.91 -28.20 12.40
C VAL A 505 -19.37 -27.82 11.01
N ILE A 506 -18.62 -26.72 10.92
CA ILE A 506 -17.86 -26.33 9.71
C ILE A 506 -16.42 -26.00 10.11
N SER A 507 -15.51 -26.90 9.77
CA SER A 507 -14.07 -26.73 10.01
C SER A 507 -13.44 -25.76 9.00
N ASN A 508 -12.51 -24.97 9.52
CA ASN A 508 -11.70 -23.97 8.82
C ASN A 508 -12.52 -22.95 8.01
N ALA A 509 -13.69 -22.54 8.53
CA ALA A 509 -14.45 -21.43 7.95
C ALA A 509 -13.63 -20.15 8.02
N VAL A 510 -13.61 -19.35 6.94
CA VAL A 510 -12.83 -18.11 6.89
C VAL A 510 -13.74 -16.91 7.07
N VAL A 511 -13.46 -16.13 8.11
CA VAL A 511 -14.11 -14.85 8.38
C VAL A 511 -13.29 -13.74 7.74
N ARG A 512 -13.94 -12.86 7.00
CA ARG A 512 -13.39 -11.61 6.46
C ARG A 512 -14.17 -10.43 7.02
N VAL A 513 -13.48 -9.34 7.35
CA VAL A 513 -14.07 -8.09 7.82
C VAL A 513 -13.56 -6.94 6.97
N TYR A 514 -14.45 -6.31 6.22
CA TYR A 514 -14.16 -5.15 5.39
C TYR A 514 -14.77 -3.87 5.99
N LEU A 515 -14.16 -2.72 5.72
CA LEU A 515 -14.59 -1.38 6.14
C LEU A 515 -14.70 -0.44 4.93
N ALA A 516 -15.78 0.34 4.84
CA ALA A 516 -15.99 1.33 3.79
C ALA A 516 -16.72 2.58 4.32
N PRO A 517 -16.76 3.69 3.55
CA PRO A 517 -17.67 4.78 3.87
C PRO A 517 -19.13 4.32 3.91
N LYS A 518 -19.91 4.78 4.88
CA LYS A 518 -21.37 4.61 4.86
C LYS A 518 -22.03 5.58 3.86
N TYR A 519 -21.46 6.78 3.76
CA TYR A 519 -21.92 7.83 2.86
C TYR A 519 -20.79 8.24 1.90
N ASP A 520 -21.14 8.60 0.67
CA ASP A 520 -20.21 9.18 -0.30
C ASP A 520 -19.95 10.68 0.00
N TYR A 521 -19.17 11.33 -0.88
CA TYR A 521 -18.87 12.76 -0.75
C TYR A 521 -20.11 13.67 -0.90
N ASP A 522 -21.13 13.23 -1.63
CA ASP A 522 -22.39 13.96 -1.81
C ASP A 522 -23.40 13.69 -0.69
N GLY A 523 -23.06 12.82 0.28
CA GLY A 523 -23.94 12.40 1.38
C GLY A 523 -24.94 11.30 1.04
N LYS A 524 -24.80 10.63 -0.11
CA LYS A 524 -25.63 9.48 -0.52
C LYS A 524 -25.12 8.21 0.13
N LEU A 525 -25.98 7.21 0.34
CA LEU A 525 -25.55 5.90 0.84
C LEU A 525 -24.65 5.17 -0.17
N VAL A 526 -23.57 4.57 0.32
CA VAL A 526 -22.62 3.79 -0.50
C VAL A 526 -23.16 2.38 -0.71
N ASP A 527 -23.66 2.13 -1.92
CA ASP A 527 -24.04 0.80 -2.40
C ASP A 527 -22.80 -0.11 -2.52
N ILE A 528 -22.85 -1.29 -1.90
CA ILE A 528 -21.73 -2.24 -1.82
C ILE A 528 -21.40 -2.86 -3.19
N SER A 529 -22.41 -3.16 -4.02
CA SER A 529 -22.22 -3.75 -5.34
C SER A 529 -21.61 -2.77 -6.33
N LEU A 530 -21.96 -1.48 -6.23
CA LEU A 530 -21.40 -0.42 -7.07
C LEU A 530 -20.01 0.06 -6.60
N HIS A 531 -19.76 0.10 -5.29
CA HIS A 531 -18.55 0.72 -4.72
C HIS A 531 -17.56 -0.28 -4.10
N ARG A 532 -17.54 -1.53 -4.58
CA ARG A 532 -16.66 -2.63 -4.13
C ARG A 532 -15.22 -2.19 -3.83
N ASN A 533 -14.63 -1.37 -4.70
CA ASN A 533 -13.24 -0.91 -4.59
C ASN A 533 -12.98 0.18 -3.54
N TYR A 534 -13.99 0.66 -2.81
CA TYR A 534 -13.85 1.55 -1.64
C TYR A 534 -13.73 0.79 -0.31
N PHE A 535 -13.86 -0.54 -0.32
CA PHE A 535 -13.70 -1.37 0.87
C PHE A 535 -12.20 -1.67 1.13
N VAL A 536 -11.76 -1.44 2.37
CA VAL A 536 -10.48 -1.93 2.91
C VAL A 536 -10.70 -3.19 3.75
N GLU A 537 -9.75 -4.12 3.75
CA GLU A 537 -9.77 -5.30 4.62
C GLU A 537 -9.21 -4.92 6.01
N LEU A 538 -10.01 -5.11 7.06
CA LEU A 538 -9.57 -4.97 8.45
C LEU A 538 -9.07 -6.28 9.04
N ASP A 539 -9.61 -7.42 8.62
CA ASP A 539 -9.24 -8.71 9.19
C ASP A 539 -9.62 -9.89 8.27
N GLN A 540 -8.81 -10.94 8.31
CA GLN A 540 -9.10 -12.25 7.73
C GLN A 540 -8.55 -13.36 8.66
N PHE A 541 -9.39 -14.31 9.05
CA PHE A 541 -8.99 -15.38 9.97
C PHE A 541 -9.81 -16.67 9.80
N VAL A 542 -9.25 -17.78 10.31
CA VAL A 542 -9.85 -19.12 10.31
C VAL A 542 -10.62 -19.33 11.62
N TYR A 543 -11.79 -19.96 11.55
CA TYR A 543 -12.59 -20.33 12.72
C TYR A 543 -13.24 -21.72 12.52
N GLU A 544 -13.23 -22.54 13.58
CA GLU A 544 -13.98 -23.80 13.64
C GLU A 544 -15.40 -23.49 14.13
N LEU A 545 -16.39 -23.44 13.24
CA LEU A 545 -17.78 -23.24 13.65
C LEU A 545 -18.32 -24.55 14.22
N VAL A 546 -18.87 -24.50 15.43
CA VAL A 546 -19.62 -25.60 16.05
C VAL A 546 -21.11 -25.50 15.75
N GLU A 547 -21.84 -26.61 15.89
CA GLU A 547 -23.30 -26.64 15.80
C GLU A 547 -23.94 -25.78 16.91
N GLY A 548 -24.97 -25.01 16.56
CA GLY A 548 -25.60 -24.02 17.42
C GLY A 548 -24.90 -22.65 17.39
N LYS A 549 -24.89 -21.99 18.54
CA LYS A 549 -24.48 -20.58 18.68
C LYS A 549 -22.98 -20.44 18.94
N ASN A 550 -22.30 -19.76 18.03
CA ASN A 550 -20.90 -19.37 18.11
C ASN A 550 -20.80 -17.88 18.48
N VAL A 551 -19.86 -17.53 19.36
CA VAL A 551 -19.53 -16.12 19.67
C VAL A 551 -18.04 -15.91 19.37
N ILE A 552 -17.77 -15.39 18.18
CA ILE A 552 -16.43 -15.10 17.71
C ILE A 552 -15.99 -13.77 18.33
N VAL A 553 -14.85 -13.75 19.00
CA VAL A 553 -14.28 -12.56 19.64
C VAL A 553 -12.88 -12.31 19.10
N ARG A 554 -12.56 -11.07 18.74
CA ARG A 554 -11.39 -10.75 17.91
C ARG A 554 -10.81 -9.37 18.21
N ASP A 555 -9.51 -9.31 18.52
CA ASP A 555 -8.76 -8.07 18.68
C ASP A 555 -8.07 -7.64 17.37
N SER A 556 -8.11 -6.33 17.10
CA SER A 556 -7.35 -5.60 16.08
C SER A 556 -5.90 -6.07 15.83
N HIS A 557 -5.15 -6.46 16.86
CA HIS A 557 -3.74 -6.87 16.76
C HIS A 557 -3.52 -8.25 16.14
N HIS A 558 -4.59 -9.02 15.93
CA HIS A 558 -4.50 -10.38 15.39
C HIS A 558 -4.69 -10.44 13.86
N ALA A 559 -5.02 -9.32 13.21
CA ALA A 559 -5.19 -9.22 11.76
C ALA A 559 -3.87 -9.54 11.03
N PRO A 560 -3.85 -10.49 10.08
CA PRO A 560 -2.61 -11.08 9.56
C PRO A 560 -1.81 -10.16 8.62
N HIS A 561 -2.48 -9.21 7.98
CA HIS A 561 -1.92 -8.35 6.94
C HIS A 561 -1.46 -6.98 7.46
N PHE A 562 -1.65 -6.71 8.75
CA PHE A 562 -1.17 -5.47 9.38
C PHE A 562 0.17 -5.68 10.11
N SER A 563 1.12 -4.77 9.86
CA SER A 563 2.43 -4.74 10.52
C SER A 563 2.45 -3.79 11.71
N GLN A 564 3.26 -4.12 12.71
CA GLN A 564 3.69 -3.16 13.73
C GLN A 564 4.80 -2.26 13.16
N ASP A 565 5.13 -1.17 13.86
CA ASP A 565 6.23 -0.30 13.42
C ASP A 565 7.56 -1.04 13.33
N TYR A 566 8.31 -0.75 12.26
CA TYR A 566 9.59 -1.37 11.99
C TYR A 566 10.61 -1.06 13.11
N PRO A 567 11.37 -2.04 13.63
CA PRO A 567 12.34 -1.80 14.69
C PRO A 567 13.52 -0.95 14.20
N SER A 568 13.90 0.07 14.98
CA SER A 568 15.08 0.89 14.70
C SER A 568 16.38 0.12 14.87
N VAL A 569 17.44 0.55 14.18
CA VAL A 569 18.81 0.01 14.33
C VAL A 569 19.26 0.06 15.80
N HIS A 570 18.88 1.11 16.54
CA HIS A 570 19.19 1.21 17.96
C HIS A 570 18.48 0.12 18.79
N HIS A 571 17.20 -0.16 18.54
CA HIS A 571 16.50 -1.26 19.20
C HIS A 571 17.12 -2.62 18.83
N ILE A 572 17.37 -2.88 17.53
CA ILE A 572 17.97 -4.14 17.06
C ILE A 572 19.33 -4.35 17.74
N LYS A 573 20.24 -3.36 17.70
CA LYS A 573 21.53 -3.40 18.41
C LYS A 573 21.36 -3.70 19.89
N THR A 574 20.44 -3.03 20.59
CA THR A 574 20.21 -3.22 22.02
C THR A 574 19.75 -4.64 22.37
N TYR A 575 18.89 -5.25 21.54
CA TYR A 575 18.49 -6.65 21.71
C TYR A 575 19.61 -7.63 21.35
N LEU A 576 20.38 -7.40 20.28
CA LEU A 576 21.56 -8.22 19.92
C LEU A 576 22.57 -8.25 21.08
N ASP A 577 22.96 -7.08 21.56
CA ASP A 577 23.88 -6.90 22.69
C ASP A 577 23.41 -7.65 23.94
N SER A 578 22.11 -7.58 24.23
CA SER A 578 21.50 -8.28 25.37
C SER A 578 21.49 -9.80 25.18
N ALA A 579 21.35 -10.29 23.95
CA ALA A 579 21.38 -11.71 23.62
C ALA A 579 22.80 -12.30 23.60
N ILE A 580 23.77 -11.55 23.07
CA ILE A 580 25.20 -11.89 23.11
C ILE A 580 25.67 -11.97 24.57
N ARG A 581 25.26 -11.02 25.42
CA ARG A 581 25.51 -11.06 26.88
C ARG A 581 24.66 -12.08 27.63
N SER A 582 23.82 -12.87 26.97
CA SER A 582 22.91 -13.88 27.56
C SER A 582 21.96 -13.30 28.64
N GLN A 583 21.59 -12.03 28.52
CA GLN A 583 20.70 -11.31 29.45
C GLN A 583 19.22 -11.47 29.05
N ASN A 584 18.91 -11.35 27.76
CA ASN A 584 17.58 -11.57 27.19
C ASN A 584 17.72 -12.22 25.81
N PRO A 585 16.87 -13.21 25.44
CA PRO A 585 16.92 -13.80 24.10
C PRO A 585 16.48 -12.78 23.03
N TYR A 586 17.19 -12.75 21.90
CA TYR A 586 16.68 -12.16 20.66
C TYR A 586 15.73 -13.16 20.01
N TYR A 587 14.55 -12.74 19.59
CA TYR A 587 13.58 -13.60 18.90
C TYR A 587 13.56 -13.32 17.41
N ILE A 588 13.44 -14.36 16.59
CA ILE A 588 13.37 -14.21 15.13
C ILE A 588 12.07 -13.50 14.74
N THR A 589 12.20 -12.36 14.06
CA THR A 589 11.11 -11.66 13.39
C THR A 589 10.72 -12.42 12.12
N GLU A 590 9.49 -12.90 12.06
CA GLU A 590 8.96 -13.59 10.87
C GLU A 590 8.48 -12.54 9.85
N PRO A 591 8.73 -12.70 8.53
CA PRO A 591 8.54 -11.62 7.55
C PRO A 591 7.15 -10.97 7.53
N GLN A 592 6.08 -11.75 7.75
CA GLN A 592 4.70 -11.26 7.82
C GLN A 592 4.46 -10.23 8.94
N GLN A 593 5.30 -10.19 9.99
CA GLN A 593 5.16 -9.26 11.12
C GLN A 593 5.56 -7.81 10.76
N ILE A 594 6.38 -7.63 9.71
CA ILE A 594 7.03 -6.35 9.36
C ILE A 594 6.77 -5.88 7.92
N PHE A 595 6.25 -6.74 7.04
CA PHE A 595 5.95 -6.37 5.64
C PHE A 595 4.45 -6.26 5.32
N GLY A 596 3.57 -6.33 6.33
CA GLY A 596 2.17 -5.95 6.21
C GLY A 596 1.95 -4.43 6.12
N PHE A 597 0.71 -3.99 5.86
CA PHE A 597 0.33 -2.58 5.86
C PHE A 597 0.37 -2.00 7.29
N PRO A 598 0.81 -0.75 7.54
CA PRO A 598 1.01 -0.25 8.90
C PRO A 598 -0.28 -0.26 9.73
N ALA A 599 -0.31 -1.02 10.84
CA ALA A 599 -1.51 -1.20 11.68
C ALA A 599 -2.12 0.12 12.14
N ARG A 600 -1.27 1.07 12.56
CA ARG A 600 -1.64 2.45 12.96
C ARG A 600 -2.41 3.26 11.89
N LEU A 601 -2.39 2.83 10.62
CA LEU A 601 -3.12 3.44 9.49
C LEU A 601 -4.32 2.61 9.01
N SER A 602 -4.63 1.48 9.67
CA SER A 602 -5.71 0.54 9.31
C SER A 602 -7.08 1.20 9.17
N ILE A 603 -7.37 2.20 10.00
CA ILE A 603 -8.61 2.98 9.99
C ILE A 603 -8.32 4.46 9.66
N PRO A 604 -9.25 5.17 9.01
CA PRO A 604 -9.07 6.58 8.70
C PRO A 604 -9.05 7.44 9.96
N LYS A 605 -8.46 8.64 9.85
CA LYS A 605 -8.61 9.67 10.88
C LYS A 605 -10.10 9.92 11.15
N GLY A 606 -10.53 9.82 12.42
CA GLY A 606 -11.91 10.10 12.78
C GLY A 606 -12.27 11.59 12.71
N ARG A 607 -13.50 11.90 13.11
CA ARG A 607 -13.94 13.29 13.36
C ARG A 607 -14.35 13.44 14.82
N TYR A 608 -14.24 14.63 15.42
CA TYR A 608 -14.65 14.84 16.82
C TYR A 608 -16.13 14.50 17.07
N GLY A 609 -17.00 14.78 16.09
CA GLY A 609 -18.42 14.36 16.10
C GLY A 609 -18.70 12.94 15.61
N GLY A 610 -17.65 12.16 15.31
CA GLY A 610 -17.74 10.84 14.69
C GLY A 610 -17.74 10.88 13.15
N LEU A 611 -17.03 9.93 12.53
CA LEU A 611 -17.07 9.63 11.10
C LEU A 611 -17.88 8.33 10.90
N PRO A 612 -19.07 8.37 10.27
CA PRO A 612 -19.89 7.18 10.05
C PRO A 612 -19.36 6.33 8.88
N LEU A 613 -18.99 5.08 9.19
CA LEU A 613 -18.53 4.07 8.26
C LEU A 613 -19.43 2.83 8.33
N GLN A 614 -19.29 1.93 7.37
CA GLN A 614 -19.97 0.63 7.36
C GLN A 614 -18.95 -0.51 7.30
N LEU A 615 -19.28 -1.61 7.99
CA LEU A 615 -18.54 -2.86 8.00
C LEU A 615 -19.30 -3.90 7.19
N LEU A 616 -18.59 -4.71 6.42
CA LEU A 616 -19.10 -5.90 5.73
C LEU A 616 -18.36 -7.12 6.26
N VAL A 617 -19.07 -8.01 6.96
CA VAL A 617 -18.54 -9.29 7.43
C VAL A 617 -19.00 -10.40 6.49
N VAL A 618 -18.07 -11.25 6.07
CA VAL A 618 -18.32 -12.40 5.19
C VAL A 618 -17.73 -13.64 5.85
N ILE A 619 -18.52 -14.71 5.94
CA ILE A 619 -18.04 -16.04 6.35
C ILE A 619 -18.11 -16.98 5.14
N SER A 620 -16.99 -17.61 4.80
CA SER A 620 -16.87 -18.59 3.70
C SER A 620 -16.47 -19.98 4.19
N SER A 621 -16.92 -21.01 3.46
CA SER A 621 -16.38 -22.37 3.56
C SER A 621 -15.12 -22.49 2.68
N PRO A 622 -14.09 -23.28 3.10
CA PRO A 622 -12.94 -23.64 2.29
C PRO A 622 -13.26 -24.75 1.25
N GLU A 623 -14.48 -25.27 1.24
CA GLU A 623 -14.96 -26.15 0.16
C GLU A 623 -14.93 -25.39 -1.18
N SER A 624 -14.52 -26.09 -2.25
CA SER A 624 -14.31 -25.49 -3.55
C SER A 624 -15.64 -25.11 -4.23
N THR A 625 -16.10 -23.88 -4.00
CA THR A 625 -17.07 -23.21 -4.87
C THR A 625 -16.48 -23.16 -6.29
N ASN A 626 -17.07 -23.90 -7.23
CA ASN A 626 -16.70 -23.89 -8.65
C ASN A 626 -17.12 -22.57 -9.30
N ILE A 627 -16.46 -21.48 -8.93
CA ILE A 627 -16.73 -20.14 -9.45
C ILE A 627 -16.45 -20.13 -10.96
N PRO A 628 -17.43 -19.81 -11.82
CA PRO A 628 -17.21 -19.84 -13.27
C PRO A 628 -16.27 -18.72 -13.73
N TYR A 629 -15.33 -19.08 -14.61
CA TYR A 629 -14.46 -18.14 -15.33
C TYR A 629 -14.75 -18.22 -16.83
N GLY A 630 -15.87 -17.61 -17.23
CA GLY A 630 -16.28 -17.48 -18.64
C GLY A 630 -16.44 -16.01 -19.05
N PRO A 631 -16.33 -15.68 -20.35
CA PRO A 631 -16.57 -14.33 -20.83
C PRO A 631 -18.03 -13.91 -20.64
N VAL A 632 -18.24 -12.76 -20.00
CA VAL A 632 -19.54 -12.06 -19.97
C VAL A 632 -19.40 -10.72 -20.68
N ILE A 633 -20.45 -10.29 -21.38
CA ILE A 633 -20.51 -8.96 -22.02
C ILE A 633 -20.77 -7.92 -20.93
N PRO A 634 -19.86 -6.95 -20.65
CA PRO A 634 -20.10 -5.91 -19.65
C PRO A 634 -21.38 -5.11 -19.94
N ALA A 635 -22.07 -4.69 -18.88
CA ALA A 635 -23.41 -4.12 -18.96
C ALA A 635 -23.49 -2.85 -19.85
N GLU A 636 -22.44 -2.03 -19.90
CA GLU A 636 -22.35 -0.84 -20.75
C GLU A 636 -22.41 -1.15 -22.25
N TYR A 637 -22.07 -2.38 -22.66
CA TYR A 637 -22.09 -2.81 -24.06
C TYR A 637 -23.38 -3.55 -24.45
N GLN A 638 -24.30 -3.79 -23.51
CA GLN A 638 -25.55 -4.50 -23.76
C GLN A 638 -26.67 -3.60 -24.33
N THR A 639 -26.34 -2.48 -24.97
CA THR A 639 -27.31 -1.48 -25.48
C THR A 639 -28.36 -2.03 -26.46
N TYR A 640 -28.10 -3.19 -27.08
CA TYR A 640 -29.00 -3.88 -28.01
C TYR A 640 -29.74 -5.09 -27.41
N GLN A 641 -29.39 -5.51 -26.19
CA GLN A 641 -30.02 -6.63 -25.50
C GLN A 641 -30.63 -6.12 -24.19
N LYS A 642 -31.95 -6.24 -24.03
CA LYS A 642 -32.50 -6.16 -22.67
C LYS A 642 -31.89 -7.31 -21.86
N PRO A 643 -31.33 -7.07 -20.66
CA PRO A 643 -30.81 -8.15 -19.83
C PRO A 643 -31.98 -9.03 -19.40
N HIS A 644 -32.12 -10.17 -20.08
CA HIS A 644 -33.14 -11.17 -19.79
C HIS A 644 -32.64 -12.06 -18.66
N PHE A 645 -32.77 -11.59 -17.42
CA PHE A 645 -32.56 -12.41 -16.24
C PHE A 645 -33.53 -13.59 -16.27
N GLN A 646 -33.02 -14.80 -16.48
CA GLN A 646 -33.79 -15.99 -16.15
C GLN A 646 -33.63 -16.24 -14.65
N VAL A 647 -34.74 -16.16 -13.94
CA VAL A 647 -34.84 -16.60 -12.55
C VAL A 647 -34.82 -18.13 -12.53
N VAL A 648 -33.90 -18.71 -11.76
CA VAL A 648 -33.74 -20.17 -11.61
C VAL A 648 -33.66 -20.58 -10.14
N SER A 649 -33.97 -21.84 -9.86
CA SER A 649 -33.65 -22.47 -8.57
C SER A 649 -32.15 -22.83 -8.50
N GLY A 650 -31.58 -22.86 -7.28
CA GLY A 650 -30.16 -23.18 -7.08
C GLY A 650 -29.70 -24.52 -7.69
N GLU A 651 -30.58 -25.52 -7.80
CA GLU A 651 -30.26 -26.77 -8.50
C GLU A 651 -30.03 -26.58 -10.01
N HIS A 652 -30.83 -25.75 -10.68
CA HIS A 652 -30.60 -25.38 -12.08
C HIS A 652 -29.36 -24.48 -12.20
N TYR A 653 -29.12 -23.57 -11.26
CA TYR A 653 -27.91 -22.75 -11.24
C TYR A 653 -26.64 -23.62 -11.21
N LYS A 654 -26.61 -24.66 -10.35
CA LYS A 654 -25.51 -25.62 -10.26
C LYS A 654 -25.26 -26.36 -11.58
N GLN A 655 -26.29 -26.71 -12.35
CA GLN A 655 -26.14 -27.34 -13.67
C GLN A 655 -25.55 -26.38 -14.72
N ILE A 656 -25.90 -25.09 -14.65
CA ILE A 656 -25.35 -24.03 -15.50
C ILE A 656 -23.87 -23.81 -15.18
N VAL A 657 -23.52 -23.67 -13.89
CA VAL A 657 -22.14 -23.50 -13.41
C VAL A 657 -21.26 -24.72 -13.74
N GLN A 658 -21.81 -25.94 -13.71
CA GLN A 658 -21.11 -27.16 -14.13
C GLN A 658 -20.95 -27.32 -15.66
N GLY A 659 -21.39 -26.34 -16.46
CA GLY A 659 -21.25 -26.37 -17.92
C GLY A 659 -22.11 -27.43 -18.63
N GLN A 660 -23.11 -27.99 -17.95
CA GLN A 660 -24.00 -29.01 -18.51
C GLN A 660 -25.15 -28.41 -19.34
N ALA A 661 -25.44 -27.12 -19.15
CA ALA A 661 -26.36 -26.34 -19.96
C ALA A 661 -25.64 -25.68 -21.17
N PRO A 662 -26.31 -25.49 -22.32
CA PRO A 662 -25.71 -24.81 -23.47
C PRO A 662 -25.53 -23.31 -23.19
N ILE A 663 -24.28 -22.88 -22.97
CA ILE A 663 -23.84 -21.53 -22.56
C ILE A 663 -24.19 -20.42 -23.60
N GLY A 664 -24.76 -20.75 -24.76
CA GLY A 664 -24.82 -19.86 -25.93
C GLY A 664 -25.72 -18.61 -25.86
N HIS A 665 -26.65 -18.49 -24.90
CA HIS A 665 -27.71 -17.46 -24.95
C HIS A 665 -28.10 -16.77 -23.63
N GLN A 666 -27.52 -17.12 -22.48
CA GLN A 666 -27.93 -16.56 -21.18
C GLN A 666 -26.82 -15.69 -20.60
N THR A 667 -26.96 -14.36 -20.73
CA THR A 667 -25.99 -13.38 -20.23
C THR A 667 -26.03 -13.18 -18.73
N TYR A 668 -27.21 -13.35 -18.10
CA TYR A 668 -27.37 -13.34 -16.65
C TYR A 668 -28.42 -14.35 -16.20
N VAL A 669 -28.18 -14.92 -15.02
CA VAL A 669 -29.04 -15.90 -14.35
C VAL A 669 -29.20 -15.43 -12.91
N GLU A 670 -30.44 -15.24 -12.46
CA GLU A 670 -30.74 -14.79 -11.10
C GLU A 670 -31.22 -15.97 -10.25
N VAL A 671 -30.66 -16.13 -9.07
CA VAL A 671 -31.04 -17.20 -8.13
C VAL A 671 -31.98 -16.62 -7.08
N LEU A 672 -33.15 -17.24 -6.93
CA LEU A 672 -34.04 -16.93 -5.81
C LEU A 672 -33.37 -17.38 -4.50
N PRO A 673 -33.27 -16.52 -3.47
CA PRO A 673 -32.93 -16.98 -2.14
C PRO A 673 -34.00 -17.99 -1.70
N TYR A 674 -33.57 -19.20 -1.31
CA TYR A 674 -34.47 -20.23 -0.81
C TYR A 674 -35.27 -19.70 0.38
N GLU A 675 -36.58 -19.95 0.42
CA GLU A 675 -37.51 -19.30 1.36
C GLU A 675 -37.17 -19.59 2.84
N TYR A 676 -36.37 -18.73 3.46
CA TYR A 676 -36.21 -18.69 4.90
C TYR A 676 -37.51 -18.17 5.53
N ALA A 677 -38.34 -19.11 6.03
CA ALA A 677 -39.67 -18.86 6.57
C ALA A 677 -39.72 -18.10 7.93
N HIS A 678 -38.72 -17.25 8.21
CA HIS A 678 -38.67 -16.34 9.34
C HIS A 678 -38.24 -14.95 8.87
N GLY A 679 -39.21 -14.06 8.70
CA GLY A 679 -39.02 -12.76 8.06
C GLY A 679 -38.32 -11.72 8.93
N VAL A 680 -37.61 -10.81 8.26
CA VAL A 680 -37.15 -9.52 8.79
C VAL A 680 -37.77 -8.43 7.91
N TYR A 681 -38.11 -7.27 8.51
CA TYR A 681 -38.95 -6.25 7.88
C TYR A 681 -38.30 -5.59 6.65
N GLY A 682 -39.08 -5.50 5.58
CA GLY A 682 -38.76 -4.82 4.32
C GLY A 682 -39.99 -4.74 3.44
N GLN A 683 -40.93 -3.84 3.78
CA GLN A 683 -42.21 -3.71 3.08
C GLN A 683 -42.05 -2.94 1.75
N ASP A 684 -43.00 -3.14 0.83
CA ASP A 684 -43.16 -2.47 -0.47
C ASP A 684 -42.19 -2.87 -1.61
N VAL A 685 -42.34 -4.12 -2.10
CA VAL A 685 -42.11 -4.43 -3.53
C VAL A 685 -43.46 -4.49 -4.25
N TYR A 686 -43.87 -3.37 -4.87
CA TYR A 686 -45.14 -3.26 -5.60
C TYR A 686 -45.08 -3.94 -6.98
N GLY A 687 -45.23 -5.26 -7.00
CA GLY A 687 -45.34 -6.05 -8.23
C GLY A 687 -46.71 -5.91 -8.90
N GLN A 688 -46.86 -4.99 -9.86
CA GLN A 688 -48.02 -4.98 -10.77
C GLN A 688 -47.76 -5.79 -12.05
N SER A 689 -48.41 -6.96 -12.15
CA SER A 689 -48.65 -7.68 -13.40
C SER A 689 -50.14 -7.63 -13.73
N GLY A 690 -50.49 -7.22 -14.96
CA GLY A 690 -51.88 -6.95 -15.32
C GLY A 690 -52.15 -6.85 -16.83
N TYR A 691 -51.83 -7.91 -17.58
CA TYR A 691 -52.26 -8.03 -18.98
C TYR A 691 -53.73 -8.48 -19.07
N GLY A 692 -54.57 -7.71 -19.77
CA GLY A 692 -55.97 -8.01 -20.05
C GLY A 692 -56.45 -7.27 -21.31
N HIS A 693 -57.40 -7.84 -22.05
CA HIS A 693 -57.80 -7.38 -23.39
C HIS A 693 -59.01 -6.42 -23.40
N PHE A 694 -58.99 -5.48 -24.37
CA PHE A 694 -60.07 -4.98 -25.28
C PHE A 694 -61.55 -4.93 -24.81
N PRO A 695 -62.36 -3.92 -25.23
CA PRO A 695 -62.43 -3.45 -26.63
C PRO A 695 -62.61 -1.93 -26.87
N ALA A 696 -62.90 -1.60 -28.13
CA ALA A 696 -62.82 -0.27 -28.74
C ALA A 696 -63.94 0.73 -28.40
N HIS A 697 -63.66 2.01 -28.66
CA HIS A 697 -64.65 3.04 -29.03
C HIS A 697 -64.19 3.79 -30.31
N HIS A 698 -65.08 4.61 -30.88
CA HIS A 698 -65.12 4.92 -32.31
C HIS A 698 -64.91 6.42 -32.66
N GLN A 699 -64.25 6.67 -33.81
CA GLN A 699 -64.45 7.80 -34.74
C GLN A 699 -64.05 9.23 -34.25
N GLN A 700 -63.68 10.22 -35.09
CA GLN A 700 -63.40 10.25 -36.54
C GLN A 700 -62.50 11.46 -36.93
N GLN A 701 -61.59 11.27 -37.91
CA GLN A 701 -61.15 12.21 -38.98
C GLN A 701 -60.54 13.61 -38.64
N HIS A 702 -59.49 14.08 -39.34
CA HIS A 702 -59.53 14.47 -40.76
C HIS A 702 -58.19 14.27 -41.55
N TYR A 703 -58.19 14.68 -42.83
CA TYR A 703 -57.36 14.19 -43.94
C TYR A 703 -55.95 14.81 -44.14
N GLY A 704 -55.03 14.04 -44.76
CA GLY A 704 -53.88 14.53 -45.56
C GLY A 704 -54.20 14.62 -47.08
N PRO A 705 -53.22 14.81 -48.01
CA PRO A 705 -52.15 13.81 -48.23
C PRO A 705 -50.77 14.33 -48.77
N TYR A 706 -49.90 13.35 -49.08
CA TYR A 706 -48.60 13.27 -49.77
C TYR A 706 -48.43 14.10 -51.09
N HIS A 707 -47.27 14.23 -51.77
CA HIS A 707 -46.01 13.44 -51.89
C HIS A 707 -44.75 14.38 -51.94
N HIS A 708 -43.48 14.04 -52.26
CA HIS A 708 -42.80 12.87 -52.86
C HIS A 708 -41.32 12.74 -52.39
N GLN A 709 -40.51 11.87 -53.02
CA GLN A 709 -39.12 11.52 -52.68
C GLN A 709 -38.18 11.43 -53.92
N SER A 710 -36.86 11.26 -53.69
CA SER A 710 -35.73 11.02 -54.66
C SER A 710 -35.04 12.26 -55.26
N GLY A 711 -33.74 12.26 -55.61
CA GLY A 711 -32.66 11.27 -55.36
C GLY A 711 -31.47 11.35 -56.35
N TYR A 712 -30.25 11.01 -55.90
CA TYR A 712 -29.00 10.70 -56.65
C TYR A 712 -28.15 11.82 -57.33
N ILE A 713 -27.05 12.18 -56.65
CA ILE A 713 -25.61 12.10 -57.06
C ILE A 713 -25.25 12.09 -58.57
N HIS A 714 -24.40 13.04 -59.03
CA HIS A 714 -23.07 12.72 -59.64
C HIS A 714 -22.11 13.93 -59.85
N HIS A 715 -20.85 13.57 -60.13
CA HIS A 715 -19.59 14.31 -60.35
C HIS A 715 -19.58 15.76 -60.93
N GLY A 716 -18.54 16.52 -60.55
CA GLY A 716 -17.98 17.62 -61.36
C GLY A 716 -16.73 17.17 -62.14
N PRO A 717 -16.10 18.06 -62.96
CA PRO A 717 -14.66 18.32 -62.72
C PRO A 717 -14.11 19.73 -63.11
N VAL A 718 -13.01 20.12 -62.44
CA VAL A 718 -11.81 20.88 -62.90
C VAL A 718 -11.91 22.31 -63.52
N GLY A 719 -11.19 23.26 -62.90
CA GLY A 719 -10.55 24.45 -63.53
C GLY A 719 -10.26 25.62 -62.56
N SER A 720 -9.56 26.74 -62.88
CA SER A 720 -8.29 26.98 -63.63
C SER A 720 -8.13 28.49 -64.01
N VAL A 721 -7.04 29.28 -63.85
CA VAL A 721 -5.80 29.31 -63.02
C VAL A 721 -5.32 30.81 -62.96
N VAL A 722 -4.23 31.14 -62.23
CA VAL A 722 -3.49 32.46 -62.18
C VAL A 722 -4.19 33.58 -61.36
N GLY A 723 -3.51 34.45 -60.57
CA GLY A 723 -2.09 34.52 -60.12
C GLY A 723 -1.68 35.96 -59.68
N GLY A 724 -0.64 36.13 -58.84
CA GLY A 724 -0.13 37.45 -58.39
C GLY A 724 0.80 37.41 -57.16
N SER A 725 1.68 38.41 -56.92
CA SER A 725 2.71 38.40 -55.85
C SER A 725 3.22 39.81 -55.43
N ALA A 726 4.04 39.86 -54.36
CA ALA A 726 4.70 41.03 -53.71
C ALA A 726 3.81 41.90 -52.76
N GLY A 727 4.34 42.62 -51.74
CA GLY A 727 5.67 42.55 -51.09
C GLY A 727 6.24 43.90 -50.57
N GLY A 728 6.63 43.99 -49.27
CA GLY A 728 7.68 44.92 -48.78
C GLY A 728 7.36 45.98 -47.69
N ALA A 729 8.06 45.88 -46.54
CA ALA A 729 8.65 46.91 -45.64
C ALA A 729 7.84 48.10 -45.01
N GLY A 730 8.21 48.51 -43.77
CA GLY A 730 7.81 49.84 -43.19
C GLY A 730 7.98 50.11 -41.67
N SER A 731 9.20 50.48 -41.23
CA SER A 731 9.67 51.38 -40.11
C SER A 731 8.80 51.89 -38.91
N VAL A 732 9.50 52.43 -37.89
CA VAL A 732 9.09 53.08 -36.60
C VAL A 732 10.17 54.16 -36.22
N PRO A 733 10.20 54.94 -35.08
CA PRO A 733 9.41 54.93 -33.81
C PRO A 733 9.09 56.32 -33.12
N TYR A 734 8.57 56.25 -31.88
CA TYR A 734 8.69 57.21 -30.73
C TYR A 734 7.91 58.56 -30.63
N GLY A 735 7.56 58.92 -29.36
CA GLY A 735 7.06 60.21 -28.86
C GLY A 735 6.96 60.23 -27.30
N MET A 736 7.04 61.38 -26.61
CA MET A 736 7.21 61.46 -25.13
C MET A 736 6.67 62.77 -24.46
N HIS A 737 6.71 62.85 -23.11
CA HIS A 737 6.31 63.95 -22.19
C HIS A 737 4.78 64.13 -21.96
N GLN A 738 4.22 64.65 -20.85
CA GLN A 738 4.65 65.00 -19.45
C GLN A 738 3.35 65.12 -18.58
N GLY A 739 3.29 65.35 -17.25
CA GLY A 739 4.29 65.54 -16.17
C GLY A 739 3.76 66.49 -15.05
N GLY A 740 3.91 66.17 -13.75
CA GLY A 740 3.46 67.04 -12.63
C GLY A 740 3.61 66.43 -11.22
N ILE A 741 3.77 67.27 -10.17
CA ILE A 741 4.12 66.90 -8.77
C ILE A 741 3.39 67.83 -7.77
N TYR A 742 2.98 67.34 -6.59
CA TYR A 742 2.92 68.12 -5.33
C TYR A 742 2.91 67.21 -4.07
N GLN A 743 3.30 67.76 -2.91
CA GLN A 743 3.30 67.13 -1.57
C GLN A 743 2.13 67.62 -0.70
N GLY A 744 1.80 66.91 0.39
CA GLY A 744 0.89 67.38 1.44
C GLY A 744 0.72 66.38 2.60
N GLU A 745 0.63 66.88 3.84
CA GLU A 745 0.54 66.09 5.07
C GLU A 745 -0.86 66.16 5.72
N GLY A 746 -1.18 65.20 6.61
CA GLY A 746 -1.77 65.58 7.91
C GLY A 746 -3.15 65.05 8.37
N VAL A 747 -3.11 64.24 9.44
CA VAL A 747 -3.87 64.44 10.71
C VAL A 747 -5.42 64.29 10.77
N GLN A 748 -5.86 63.15 11.35
CA GLN A 748 -6.98 62.97 12.33
C GLN A 748 -8.44 63.35 11.93
N HIS A 749 -9.53 63.03 12.67
CA HIS A 749 -9.77 62.39 13.99
C HIS A 749 -11.16 61.67 14.04
N GLY A 750 -11.36 60.71 14.97
CA GLY A 750 -12.69 60.19 15.39
C GLY A 750 -13.03 58.78 14.87
N VAL A 751 -13.06 57.66 15.62
CA VAL A 751 -13.23 57.30 17.06
C VAL A 751 -14.67 57.09 17.55
N TYR A 752 -15.03 55.81 17.71
CA TYR A 752 -15.79 55.16 18.80
C TYR A 752 -15.47 53.67 18.67
N GLN A 753 -14.57 53.02 19.42
CA GLN A 753 -14.36 52.90 20.89
C GLN A 753 -15.31 51.88 21.54
N GLY A 754 -14.72 50.92 22.26
CA GLY A 754 -15.36 49.70 22.80
C GLY A 754 -14.32 48.81 23.47
N GLU A 755 -13.74 49.31 24.57
CA GLU A 755 -12.70 48.65 25.39
C GLU A 755 -13.31 47.52 26.26
N GLY A 756 -12.55 46.56 26.82
CA GLY A 756 -11.10 46.39 26.88
C GLY A 756 -10.55 46.63 28.29
N ALA A 757 -10.05 45.59 28.96
CA ALA A 757 -9.41 45.73 30.27
C ALA A 757 -8.40 44.60 30.58
N GLN A 758 -7.15 44.99 30.83
CA GLN A 758 -6.15 44.23 31.59
C GLN A 758 -5.63 45.12 32.72
N HIS A 759 -5.34 44.54 33.89
CA HIS A 759 -4.09 44.71 34.66
C HIS A 759 -4.25 44.17 36.09
N GLY A 760 -3.16 43.65 36.67
CA GLY A 760 -3.12 43.20 38.06
C GLY A 760 -1.87 42.40 38.40
N VAL A 761 -0.76 43.07 38.66
CA VAL A 761 0.46 42.45 39.23
C VAL A 761 0.47 42.71 40.73
N TYR A 762 0.69 41.68 41.54
CA TYR A 762 1.20 41.83 42.91
C TYR A 762 2.18 40.70 43.25
N GLN A 763 3.02 40.96 44.25
CA GLN A 763 4.24 40.21 44.56
C GLN A 763 4.18 39.70 46.00
N GLY A 764 4.60 38.45 46.27
CA GLY A 764 4.54 37.85 47.60
C GLY A 764 5.36 36.56 47.74
N GLU A 765 6.20 36.53 48.77
CA GLU A 765 7.17 35.49 49.17
C GLU A 765 6.48 34.14 49.52
N GLY A 766 7.12 32.95 49.49
CA GLY A 766 8.48 32.58 49.08
C GLY A 766 9.16 31.61 50.06
N ALA A 767 9.51 30.37 49.65
CA ALA A 767 10.43 29.48 50.39
C ALA A 767 10.94 28.25 49.59
N HIS A 768 12.20 27.91 49.84
CA HIS A 768 13.04 26.80 49.36
C HIS A 768 12.41 25.39 49.20
N HIS A 769 12.58 24.79 48.02
CA HIS A 769 13.40 23.60 47.70
C HIS A 769 13.18 23.29 46.19
N GLY A 770 14.04 22.63 45.43
CA GLY A 770 15.28 21.91 45.71
C GLY A 770 15.50 20.93 44.56
N SER A 771 16.27 21.33 43.55
CA SER A 771 16.27 20.68 42.23
C SER A 771 16.74 19.22 42.26
N VAL A 772 15.88 18.29 41.83
CA VAL A 772 16.24 16.91 41.52
C VAL A 772 15.70 16.57 40.14
N TYR A 773 16.59 16.31 39.19
CA TYR A 773 16.20 15.75 37.89
C TYR A 773 15.79 14.29 38.10
N GLY A 774 14.48 14.05 38.21
CA GLY A 774 13.94 12.70 38.16
C GLY A 774 14.18 12.09 36.79
N GLN A 775 14.97 11.02 36.72
CA GLN A 775 15.20 10.30 35.47
C GLN A 775 13.88 9.72 34.97
N GLY A 776 13.38 10.27 33.86
CA GLY A 776 12.24 9.73 33.14
C GLY A 776 12.61 8.40 32.51
N HIS A 777 12.44 7.31 33.24
CA HIS A 777 12.67 5.96 32.72
C HIS A 777 11.70 5.67 31.57
N ILE A 778 12.22 5.74 30.35
CA ILE A 778 11.53 5.25 29.15
C ILE A 778 11.48 3.73 29.27
N TYR A 779 10.31 3.19 29.64
CA TYR A 779 10.11 1.76 29.75
C TYR A 779 10.03 1.13 28.35
N PRO A 780 10.90 0.14 28.03
CA PRO A 780 10.70 -0.67 26.84
C PRO A 780 9.50 -1.59 27.06
N TYR A 781 8.48 -1.51 26.21
CA TYR A 781 7.30 -2.38 26.27
C TYR A 781 7.59 -3.80 25.74
N GLY A 782 8.46 -4.52 26.45
CA GLY A 782 8.21 -5.94 26.68
C GLY A 782 7.00 -6.07 27.61
N GLY A 783 6.21 -7.13 27.46
CA GLY A 783 4.91 -7.24 28.15
C GLY A 783 5.01 -7.19 29.68
N VAL A 784 4.18 -6.34 30.32
CA VAL A 784 4.08 -6.20 31.77
C VAL A 784 2.63 -6.44 32.22
N SER A 785 2.44 -7.42 33.11
CA SER A 785 1.20 -7.59 33.87
C SER A 785 1.15 -6.59 35.04
N VAL A 786 0.04 -5.86 35.19
CA VAL A 786 -0.15 -4.86 36.24
C VAL A 786 -1.18 -5.32 37.26
N GLU A 787 -0.75 -5.63 38.48
CA GLU A 787 -1.62 -5.69 39.66
C GLU A 787 -1.79 -4.25 40.20
N GLY A 788 -3.02 -3.79 40.50
CA GLY A 788 -3.19 -2.39 40.92
C GLY A 788 -4.55 -1.89 41.45
N GLY A 789 -5.66 -2.60 41.22
CA GLY A 789 -6.94 -2.41 41.92
C GLY A 789 -7.77 -1.15 41.60
N HIS A 790 -9.02 -1.34 41.13
CA HIS A 790 -10.27 -0.95 41.81
C HIS A 790 -11.50 -1.02 40.86
N HIS A 791 -12.58 -1.62 41.36
CA HIS A 791 -13.98 -1.50 40.89
C HIS A 791 -14.31 -1.72 39.39
N GLY A 792 -14.23 -2.98 38.95
CA GLY A 792 -15.04 -3.45 37.82
C GLY A 792 -16.52 -3.66 38.21
N ALA A 793 -17.42 -3.53 37.22
CA ALA A 793 -18.76 -4.11 37.26
C ALA A 793 -18.75 -5.45 36.50
N HIS A 794 -19.52 -6.44 36.97
CA HIS A 794 -19.40 -7.83 36.49
C HIS A 794 -19.90 -8.04 35.05
N HIS A 795 -19.20 -8.89 34.30
CA HIS A 795 -19.84 -10.04 33.66
C HIS A 795 -18.84 -11.20 33.52
N GLU A 796 -19.23 -12.40 33.94
CA GLU A 796 -18.45 -13.64 33.83
C GLU A 796 -18.77 -14.31 32.47
N GLY A 797 -17.80 -15.00 31.83
CA GLY A 797 -18.16 -15.87 30.69
C GLY A 797 -17.10 -16.33 29.68
N MET A 798 -15.86 -15.80 29.66
CA MET A 798 -14.85 -16.17 28.65
C MET A 798 -13.45 -16.36 29.26
N GLY A 799 -12.64 -17.26 28.68
CA GLY A 799 -11.26 -17.47 29.13
C GLY A 799 -10.45 -18.58 28.44
N GLN A 800 -11.04 -19.72 28.07
CA GLN A 800 -10.30 -20.83 27.44
C GLN A 800 -10.47 -20.92 25.91
N GLU A 801 -11.63 -20.57 25.36
CA GLU A 801 -11.91 -20.75 23.93
C GLU A 801 -11.14 -19.75 23.06
N GLY A 802 -11.20 -18.45 23.37
CA GLY A 802 -10.50 -17.41 22.61
C GLY A 802 -8.97 -17.61 22.54
N TYR A 803 -8.35 -18.09 23.62
CA TYR A 803 -6.92 -18.41 23.64
C TYR A 803 -6.56 -19.55 22.67
N ASN A 804 -7.38 -20.60 22.60
CA ASN A 804 -7.20 -21.69 21.64
C ASN A 804 -7.41 -21.22 20.18
N VAL A 805 -8.40 -20.38 19.92
CA VAL A 805 -8.68 -19.80 18.59
C VAL A 805 -7.52 -18.93 18.10
N TYR A 806 -6.89 -18.12 18.97
CA TYR A 806 -5.69 -17.35 18.61
C TYR A 806 -4.53 -18.25 18.18
N LYS A 807 -4.18 -19.25 19.01
CA LYS A 807 -3.08 -20.17 18.73
C LYS A 807 -3.30 -20.95 17.43
N HIS A 808 -4.52 -21.43 17.21
CA HIS A 808 -4.93 -22.13 15.99
C HIS A 808 -4.74 -21.26 14.73
N ASN A 809 -5.13 -19.98 14.80
CA ASN A 809 -4.96 -19.04 13.69
C ASN A 809 -3.49 -18.78 13.33
N ALA A 810 -2.63 -18.59 14.33
CA ALA A 810 -1.22 -18.36 14.08
C ALA A 810 -0.48 -19.62 13.57
N GLU A 811 -0.89 -20.83 13.99
CA GLU A 811 -0.46 -22.09 13.36
C GLU A 811 -0.94 -22.18 11.89
N TYR A 812 -2.15 -21.72 11.59
CA TYR A 812 -2.66 -21.62 10.22
C TYR A 812 -1.91 -20.62 9.34
N LEU A 813 -1.59 -19.43 9.86
CA LEU A 813 -0.79 -18.43 9.14
C LEU A 813 0.63 -18.93 8.87
N LYS A 814 1.28 -19.58 9.85
CA LYS A 814 2.59 -20.20 9.65
C LYS A 814 2.54 -21.30 8.58
N LYS A 815 1.43 -22.05 8.48
CA LYS A 815 1.18 -23.03 7.41
C LYS A 815 0.90 -22.37 6.05
N TYR A 816 0.23 -21.22 6.01
CA TYR A 816 -0.05 -20.47 4.77
C TYR A 816 1.22 -19.90 4.13
N TYR A 817 2.12 -19.31 4.93
CA TYR A 817 3.38 -18.75 4.45
C TYR A 817 4.48 -19.81 4.24
N HIS A 818 4.31 -21.05 4.70
CA HIS A 818 5.32 -22.10 4.57
C HIS A 818 5.58 -22.47 3.10
N GLY A 819 6.81 -22.24 2.64
CA GLY A 819 7.20 -22.49 1.25
C GLY A 819 6.72 -21.42 0.26
N LYS A 820 6.20 -20.27 0.73
CA LYS A 820 5.98 -19.10 -0.13
C LYS A 820 7.28 -18.31 -0.29
N HIS A 821 7.59 -17.93 -1.54
CA HIS A 821 8.67 -17.00 -1.81
C HIS A 821 8.36 -15.62 -1.19
N ILE A 822 9.39 -14.94 -0.66
CA ILE A 822 9.25 -13.67 0.07
C ILE A 822 8.46 -12.59 -0.70
N SER A 823 8.53 -12.58 -2.03
CA SER A 823 7.77 -11.64 -2.89
C SER A 823 6.25 -11.80 -2.86
N GLU A 824 5.74 -12.88 -2.24
CA GLU A 824 4.32 -13.15 -1.98
C GLU A 824 3.92 -12.90 -0.51
N ILE A 825 4.89 -12.73 0.40
CA ILE A 825 4.65 -12.41 1.81
C ILE A 825 4.68 -10.88 2.01
N ILE A 826 5.56 -10.19 1.29
CA ILE A 826 5.64 -8.73 1.30
C ILE A 826 4.34 -8.14 0.75
N GLY A 827 3.69 -7.31 1.58
CA GLY A 827 2.35 -6.80 1.35
C GLY A 827 1.32 -7.27 2.38
N GLY A 828 1.61 -8.36 3.11
CA GLY A 828 0.80 -8.85 4.24
C GLY A 828 -0.46 -9.64 3.87
N TYR A 829 -1.23 -9.20 2.87
CA TYR A 829 -2.52 -9.81 2.49
C TYR A 829 -2.43 -11.32 2.18
N VAL A 830 -3.44 -12.07 2.63
CA VAL A 830 -3.48 -13.53 2.57
C VAL A 830 -4.78 -14.05 1.94
N SER A 831 -4.86 -15.36 1.74
CA SER A 831 -6.09 -16.07 1.37
C SER A 831 -6.14 -17.42 2.07
N LEU A 832 -6.84 -17.47 3.21
CA LEU A 832 -6.82 -18.62 4.11
C LEU A 832 -7.74 -19.77 3.64
N ASP A 833 -8.70 -19.50 2.75
CA ASP A 833 -9.57 -20.48 2.08
C ASP A 833 -9.21 -20.75 0.62
N GLY A 834 -8.19 -20.06 0.08
CA GLY A 834 -7.84 -20.15 -1.33
C GLY A 834 -8.89 -19.53 -2.26
N LYS A 835 -9.68 -18.54 -1.81
CA LYS A 835 -10.48 -17.67 -2.69
C LYS A 835 -9.70 -16.39 -3.06
N PRO A 836 -10.06 -15.65 -4.12
CA PRO A 836 -9.39 -14.39 -4.48
C PRO A 836 -9.25 -13.44 -3.28
N LEU A 837 -8.16 -12.67 -3.22
CA LEU A 837 -7.81 -11.85 -2.04
C LEU A 837 -9.00 -10.98 -1.57
N GLY A 838 -9.62 -10.22 -2.48
CA GLY A 838 -10.78 -9.39 -2.19
C GLY A 838 -12.15 -10.09 -2.24
N TYR A 839 -12.25 -11.42 -2.07
CA TYR A 839 -13.52 -12.15 -2.16
C TYR A 839 -14.54 -11.69 -1.10
N PRO A 840 -15.82 -11.41 -1.45
CA PRO A 840 -16.47 -11.58 -2.76
C PRO A 840 -16.52 -10.31 -3.61
N LEU A 841 -15.81 -9.25 -3.21
CA LEU A 841 -15.78 -7.95 -3.88
C LEU A 841 -14.91 -7.94 -5.15
N ASP A 842 -14.17 -9.03 -5.43
CA ASP A 842 -13.23 -9.18 -6.54
C ASP A 842 -13.87 -9.23 -7.94
N ARG A 843 -15.20 -9.26 -8.04
CA ARG A 843 -15.97 -9.18 -9.30
C ARG A 843 -17.38 -8.63 -9.03
N PRO A 844 -18.22 -8.39 -10.06
CA PRO A 844 -19.59 -7.94 -9.86
C PRO A 844 -20.43 -8.88 -8.99
N LEU A 845 -21.44 -8.33 -8.33
CA LEU A 845 -22.38 -9.06 -7.49
C LEU A 845 -23.77 -9.04 -8.13
N GLY A 846 -24.41 -10.19 -8.24
CA GLY A 846 -25.82 -10.31 -8.62
C GLY A 846 -26.74 -9.67 -7.59
N VAL A 847 -27.95 -9.28 -8.01
CA VAL A 847 -28.91 -8.53 -7.17
C VAL A 847 -29.24 -9.25 -5.87
N SER A 848 -29.33 -10.59 -5.89
CA SER A 848 -29.61 -11.40 -4.69
C SER A 848 -28.38 -11.83 -3.89
N ALA A 849 -27.16 -11.57 -4.36
CA ALA A 849 -25.93 -12.19 -3.83
C ALA A 849 -25.57 -11.78 -2.39
N LEU A 850 -25.88 -10.54 -2.00
CA LEU A 850 -25.60 -10.02 -0.64
C LEU A 850 -26.67 -10.38 0.40
N TYR A 851 -27.76 -11.06 0.03
CA TYR A 851 -28.79 -11.52 0.97
C TYR A 851 -28.51 -12.93 1.55
N VAL A 852 -27.32 -13.50 1.30
CA VAL A 852 -26.94 -14.79 1.91
C VAL A 852 -26.74 -14.62 3.43
N PRO A 853 -27.23 -15.56 4.26
CA PRO A 853 -27.27 -15.39 5.72
C PRO A 853 -25.88 -15.35 6.39
N ASN A 854 -24.84 -15.84 5.70
CA ASN A 854 -23.44 -15.81 6.11
C ASN A 854 -22.68 -14.52 5.69
N ILE A 855 -23.39 -13.49 5.21
CA ILE A 855 -22.89 -12.14 4.98
C ILE A 855 -23.72 -11.14 5.79
N LYS A 856 -23.09 -10.12 6.39
CA LYS A 856 -23.81 -9.09 7.14
C LYS A 856 -23.12 -7.73 7.13
N VAL A 857 -23.92 -6.68 7.07
CA VAL A 857 -23.50 -5.27 7.18
C VAL A 857 -23.77 -4.73 8.58
N ALA A 858 -22.89 -3.89 9.10
CA ALA A 858 -23.09 -3.15 10.36
C ALA A 858 -22.51 -1.73 10.28
N ASP A 859 -23.03 -0.82 11.11
CA ASP A 859 -22.49 0.54 11.24
C ASP A 859 -21.32 0.58 12.22
N VAL A 860 -20.35 1.47 11.98
CA VAL A 860 -19.29 1.81 12.94
C VAL A 860 -18.97 3.31 12.86
N ILE A 861 -18.54 3.90 13.98
CA ILE A 861 -18.21 5.33 14.07
C ILE A 861 -16.76 5.51 14.51
N VAL A 862 -16.00 6.33 13.78
CA VAL A 862 -14.60 6.66 14.10
C VAL A 862 -14.48 8.09 14.63
N TYR A 863 -14.06 8.21 15.88
CA TYR A 863 -13.79 9.47 16.57
C TYR A 863 -12.31 9.85 16.49
N HIS A 864 -11.99 11.13 16.71
CA HIS A 864 -10.61 11.62 16.83
C HIS A 864 -10.38 12.33 18.16
N GLN A 865 -9.18 12.18 18.71
CA GLN A 865 -8.69 12.83 19.92
C GLN A 865 -7.30 13.43 19.63
N ASP A 866 -7.01 14.64 20.13
CA ASP A 866 -5.79 15.37 19.77
C ASP A 866 -4.49 14.71 20.26
N SER A 867 -4.59 13.87 21.29
CA SER A 867 -3.49 13.08 21.88
C SER A 867 -4.04 11.82 22.53
N PHE A 868 -3.17 10.85 22.84
CA PHE A 868 -3.57 9.68 23.62
C PHE A 868 -3.84 10.06 25.08
N VAL A 869 -5.07 10.45 25.38
CA VAL A 869 -5.57 10.44 26.75
C VAL A 869 -5.75 8.97 27.13
N GLY A 870 -4.76 8.42 27.83
CA GLY A 870 -4.91 7.19 28.60
C GLY A 870 -5.95 7.44 29.69
N THR A 871 -7.05 6.69 29.65
CA THR A 871 -8.07 6.74 30.70
C THR A 871 -7.53 6.02 31.93
N ALA A 872 -7.27 6.79 32.99
CA ALA A 872 -6.91 6.30 34.31
C ALA A 872 -8.10 5.62 35.02
#